data_AF-A0A9P9XYA0-F1
#
_entry.id   AF-A0A9P9XYA0-F1
#
_cell.length_a   1.000
_cell.length_b   1.000
_cell.length_c   1.000
_cell.angle_alpha   90.00
_cell.angle_beta   90.00
_cell.angle_gamma   90.00
#
_symmetry.space_group_name_H-M   'P 1'
#
loop_
_entity.id
_entity.type
_entity.pdbx_description
1 polymer ?
#
loop_
_entity_poly.entity_id
_entity_poly.type
_entity_poly.pdbx_seq_one_letter_code
_entity_poly.pdbx_strand_id
1 'polypeptide(L)'
;MSTLSQSLAMHNASILQGKKPQEQNHSVLHYSPYSLYSILVRVALGMGRKLNPDTAPEVRLQLVNVQQGDNLTHEYLTLTPKGQVPVLKTISPGHSDVEVLAESQDILRWLCGKQPQLMPETHQEEIQRVLHLFYSFHAKPLAIRPEEKCGGIVNHAAAMLENPDITDTHRRCLEVKSIYHDTLHSGSQDPDTVREVESQARLFLDAATDILDKRAGDAIYLYGASPTVLDAVAVSLLARLMDTKKDAVAATPLYGPCHVGFSTYSFGKRREANRQRRRRQRREPVSFDESTSRRDGLNSLTAPPVSPSPRPPPITGVAAPAPTMVVPAIFRKRHDIEEITPITGPLEGESSSVDKLQHLSAFDKAHKLDPNMPIDELNDVDAAIATGNAEKGIEIEHALMEDNSPYPEVRAVVRNYDVDVPANTIRAWVIGLILCTIGSGVNMLLSLRNPSVAITTYVIQLIAYPIGLAWDLVMPDREWDVFGYKFNLKPGKFNFKEHVVIVAMSNAAYGGGSLYATDVLLAQRLFYGQDFGWAFQMLFGITTLCTGYGLAGLARRFLVWPAAMIWPADLVNCALFYTLHDHSRSDPSKTNGWTIGRYKLFLIIGSAGFIWYWVPGWLFKGLSYFTWVCWAAPNNIVVNKLFGAHSGYGLMPMTLDWTVISGFLGSPLIPPFHAIMNVMAGIISVFIILSMGLHFSGTWYADYLPIQSTESYDNHGDVYNVTRILDANGHFNETAYKEYSPLYLPTQFALAYGVSFAAVSAVLIHVGLYHGKDLWNQFRMARHQEDDVHMRLMKKYRDAEDWWYAALFIVMVAISFGVVAGWPTGFPAWAYVICMLIPIVWLIPIGLIQAITNQQLGLNVLTEFIIGYMVPGRPLAMMMFKNYGYICMSQALYFAQDLKLGHYMKVPPRVMFSSQLIASIWSAIVQIAVMNWALANIPDVCDAYHPNNWTCPGSRVFFTASIIWGAIGPARIFSGGALYSALQWFWLVGAVAPVITWLLARRWPKSLWRYVNTPVIFGGPGLLPPASVYNYLCWGLVGVVFNYHIRRRFTGWWLQYNYIVSAALDCGLIISTLLIFFTLYMTEVPQLNWWGNEGTIRTLDFSHDAVNTTAKMTKGTSSFGKRHNKTHTLCRRCGRRSLHIQKHECSSCGFPSAKIRKFNWGEKAKRRKTTGTGRMRHLKDVSRRFKNGFQNGEPKNARHNTIMAKTNKDN
;
A
#
# COMPACT_ATOMS: atom_id res chain seq x y z
N MET A 1 23.34 -7.36 -28.22
CA MET A 1 24.71 -7.88 -28.00
C MET A 1 25.40 -7.38 -26.73
N SER A 2 25.09 -6.20 -26.16
CA SER A 2 25.57 -5.81 -24.82
C SER A 2 25.33 -6.87 -23.72
N THR A 3 24.21 -7.59 -23.81
CA THR A 3 23.88 -8.77 -22.98
C THR A 3 24.80 -9.98 -23.20
N LEU A 4 25.40 -10.13 -24.37
CA LEU A 4 26.35 -11.20 -24.71
C LEU A 4 27.69 -10.95 -24.01
N SER A 5 28.20 -9.72 -24.04
CA SER A 5 29.37 -9.27 -23.27
C SER A 5 29.21 -9.42 -21.76
N GLN A 6 28.09 -8.95 -21.20
CA GLN A 6 27.81 -9.17 -19.78
C GLN A 6 27.66 -10.67 -19.42
N SER A 7 27.20 -11.50 -20.36
CA SER A 7 27.17 -12.97 -20.16
C SER A 7 28.55 -13.62 -20.21
N LEU A 8 29.45 -13.20 -21.12
CA LEU A 8 30.88 -13.60 -21.13
C LEU A 8 31.55 -13.29 -19.79
N ALA A 9 31.37 -12.06 -19.32
CA ALA A 9 31.95 -11.58 -18.07
C ALA A 9 31.50 -12.44 -16.87
N MET A 10 30.19 -12.61 -16.68
CA MET A 10 29.60 -13.25 -15.50
C MET A 10 29.56 -14.78 -15.57
N HIS A 11 29.28 -15.40 -16.72
CA HIS A 11 29.03 -16.85 -16.79
C HIS A 11 30.33 -17.65 -16.56
N ASN A 12 31.45 -17.19 -17.12
CA ASN A 12 32.78 -17.74 -16.86
C ASN A 12 33.29 -17.49 -15.42
N ALA A 13 32.60 -16.70 -14.59
CA ALA A 13 32.89 -16.62 -13.15
C ALA A 13 32.11 -17.68 -12.36
N SER A 14 30.83 -17.90 -12.69
CA SER A 14 29.95 -18.85 -12.00
C SER A 14 30.33 -20.33 -12.13
N ILE A 15 31.13 -20.69 -13.15
CA ILE A 15 31.51 -22.08 -13.43
C ILE A 15 32.68 -22.58 -12.54
N LEU A 16 33.38 -21.68 -11.83
CA LEU A 16 34.61 -22.01 -11.08
C LEU A 16 34.58 -21.67 -9.57
N GLN A 17 33.50 -21.11 -9.03
CA GLN A 17 33.41 -20.68 -7.63
C GLN A 17 32.66 -21.68 -6.72
N GLY A 18 32.91 -22.99 -6.93
CA GLY A 18 32.09 -24.09 -6.42
C GLY A 18 32.67 -24.94 -5.28
N LYS A 19 33.63 -24.46 -4.47
CA LYS A 19 34.15 -25.16 -3.26
C LYS A 19 34.76 -24.18 -2.25
N LYS A 20 34.74 -24.55 -0.96
CA LYS A 20 35.48 -23.88 0.13
C LYS A 20 36.95 -24.35 0.18
N PRO A 21 37.87 -23.61 0.81
CA PRO A 21 39.31 -23.82 0.63
C PRO A 21 39.83 -25.09 1.31
N GLN A 22 40.59 -25.88 0.55
CA GLN A 22 41.80 -26.53 1.03
C GLN A 22 42.98 -25.78 0.41
N GLU A 23 44.01 -25.47 1.20
CA GLU A 23 45.22 -24.81 0.71
C GLU A 23 46.25 -25.85 0.27
N GLN A 24 46.36 -26.08 -1.04
CA GLN A 24 47.56 -26.65 -1.69
C GLN A 24 47.47 -26.47 -3.22
N ASN A 25 48.54 -25.92 -3.83
CA ASN A 25 48.96 -26.13 -5.22
C ASN A 25 47.98 -25.82 -6.39
N HIS A 26 47.07 -24.84 -6.26
CA HIS A 26 46.23 -24.39 -7.40
C HIS A 26 46.79 -23.11 -8.04
N SER A 27 46.78 -23.04 -9.39
CA SER A 27 47.22 -21.84 -10.14
C SER A 27 46.14 -20.75 -10.10
N VAL A 28 46.53 -19.47 -10.06
CA VAL A 28 45.60 -18.33 -9.87
C VAL A 28 45.70 -17.34 -11.04
N LEU A 29 44.59 -17.13 -11.75
CA LEU A 29 44.48 -16.12 -12.81
C LEU A 29 43.79 -14.87 -12.27
N HIS A 30 44.57 -13.80 -12.14
CA HIS A 30 44.08 -12.45 -11.86
C HIS A 30 43.55 -11.84 -13.16
N TYR A 31 42.28 -11.41 -13.19
CA TYR A 31 41.61 -10.95 -14.42
C TYR A 31 40.67 -9.75 -14.17
N SER A 32 40.41 -8.97 -15.22
CA SER A 32 39.33 -7.97 -15.23
C SER A 32 38.22 -8.36 -16.22
N PRO A 33 36.93 -8.18 -15.91
CA PRO A 33 35.84 -8.66 -16.79
C PRO A 33 35.73 -7.93 -18.13
N TYR A 34 36.36 -6.75 -18.25
CA TYR A 34 36.28 -5.87 -19.42
C TYR A 34 37.61 -5.72 -20.20
N SER A 35 38.70 -6.34 -19.73
CA SER A 35 39.97 -6.39 -20.50
C SER A 35 39.87 -7.44 -21.60
N LEU A 36 40.11 -7.05 -22.86
CA LEU A 36 40.14 -7.98 -24.00
C LEU A 36 41.12 -9.14 -23.76
N TYR A 37 42.31 -8.84 -23.25
CA TYR A 37 43.34 -9.82 -22.90
C TYR A 37 42.87 -10.76 -21.77
N SER A 38 42.04 -10.28 -20.82
CA SER A 38 41.42 -11.13 -19.80
C SER A 38 40.27 -11.99 -20.33
N ILE A 39 39.56 -11.53 -21.36
CA ILE A 39 38.49 -12.27 -22.01
C ILE A 39 39.07 -13.43 -22.83
N LEU A 40 40.07 -13.18 -23.69
CA LEU A 40 40.65 -14.21 -24.56
C LEU A 40 41.29 -15.36 -23.78
N VAL A 41 41.99 -15.09 -22.66
CA VAL A 41 42.53 -16.14 -21.79
C VAL A 41 41.41 -16.97 -21.14
N ARG A 42 40.32 -16.33 -20.69
CA ARG A 42 39.18 -17.06 -20.09
C ARG A 42 38.37 -17.84 -21.13
N VAL A 43 38.33 -17.38 -22.38
CA VAL A 43 37.73 -18.12 -23.51
C VAL A 43 38.60 -19.33 -23.87
N ALA A 44 39.92 -19.17 -23.96
CA ALA A 44 40.85 -20.26 -24.25
C ALA A 44 40.81 -21.36 -23.17
N LEU A 45 40.84 -20.99 -21.89
CA LEU A 45 40.64 -21.93 -20.76
C LEU A 45 39.29 -22.67 -20.86
N GLY A 46 38.23 -21.96 -21.24
CA GLY A 46 36.90 -22.55 -21.46
C GLY A 46 36.83 -23.49 -22.65
N MET A 47 37.56 -23.19 -23.74
CA MET A 47 37.68 -24.04 -24.92
C MET A 47 38.47 -25.32 -24.60
N GLY A 48 39.68 -25.18 -24.03
CA GLY A 48 40.54 -26.29 -23.64
C GLY A 48 39.86 -27.27 -22.67
N ARG A 49 39.16 -26.77 -21.65
CA ARG A 49 38.42 -27.64 -20.70
C ARG A 49 37.26 -28.41 -21.33
N LYS A 50 36.68 -27.96 -22.44
CA LYS A 50 35.69 -28.77 -23.19
C LYS A 50 36.34 -29.70 -24.22
N LEU A 51 37.50 -29.32 -24.76
CA LEU A 51 38.23 -30.09 -25.78
C LEU A 51 38.88 -31.33 -25.16
N ASN A 52 39.49 -31.19 -23.99
CA ASN A 52 39.97 -32.30 -23.18
C ASN A 52 39.88 -31.93 -21.68
N PRO A 53 38.93 -32.48 -20.91
CA PRO A 53 38.79 -32.17 -19.48
C PRO A 53 39.95 -32.67 -18.62
N ASP A 54 40.61 -33.76 -19.02
CA ASP A 54 41.58 -34.49 -18.19
C ASP A 54 42.99 -33.88 -18.25
N THR A 55 43.29 -33.12 -19.31
CA THR A 55 44.52 -32.30 -19.45
C THR A 55 44.32 -30.84 -19.05
N ALA A 56 43.09 -30.43 -18.71
CA ALA A 56 42.77 -29.04 -18.44
C ALA A 56 43.31 -28.59 -17.06
N PRO A 57 44.15 -27.54 -16.98
CA PRO A 57 44.70 -27.09 -15.71
C PRO A 57 43.61 -26.47 -14.81
N GLU A 58 43.59 -26.84 -13.53
CA GLU A 58 42.73 -26.21 -12.52
C GLU A 58 43.22 -24.79 -12.18
N VAL A 59 42.62 -23.79 -12.84
CA VAL A 59 42.93 -22.37 -12.66
C VAL A 59 41.82 -21.67 -11.86
N ARG A 60 42.17 -21.14 -10.69
CA ARG A 60 41.28 -20.31 -9.85
C ARG A 60 41.23 -18.89 -10.40
N LEU A 61 40.03 -18.35 -10.61
CA LEU A 61 39.84 -16.97 -11.06
C LEU A 61 39.80 -16.00 -9.88
N GLN A 62 40.70 -15.01 -9.88
CA GLN A 62 40.72 -13.88 -8.95
C GLN A 62 40.35 -12.59 -9.68
N LEU A 63 39.35 -11.86 -9.20
CA LEU A 63 38.93 -10.59 -9.79
C LEU A 63 39.91 -9.47 -9.42
N VAL A 64 40.23 -8.61 -10.37
CA VAL A 64 40.95 -7.34 -10.17
C VAL A 64 40.10 -6.21 -10.77
N ASN A 65 39.55 -5.36 -9.92
CA ASN A 65 38.74 -4.22 -10.34
C ASN A 65 39.60 -2.99 -10.64
N VAL A 66 40.08 -2.94 -11.90
CA VAL A 66 40.82 -1.81 -12.47
C VAL A 66 40.08 -0.46 -12.32
N GLN A 67 38.75 -0.44 -12.17
CA GLN A 67 37.98 0.80 -11.97
C GLN A 67 37.94 1.28 -10.50
N GLN A 68 38.26 0.42 -9.54
CA GLN A 68 38.37 0.77 -8.11
C GLN A 68 39.83 0.95 -7.65
N GLY A 69 40.79 0.83 -8.56
CA GLY A 69 42.21 0.98 -8.25
C GLY A 69 42.87 -0.28 -7.69
N ASP A 70 42.22 -1.45 -7.71
CA ASP A 70 42.80 -2.73 -7.26
C ASP A 70 44.19 -2.99 -7.88
N ASN A 71 44.37 -2.61 -9.15
CA ASN A 71 45.63 -2.77 -9.87
C ASN A 71 46.69 -1.69 -9.57
N LEU A 72 46.43 -0.78 -8.63
CA LEU A 72 47.39 0.18 -8.04
C LEU A 72 47.85 -0.24 -6.64
N THR A 73 47.27 -1.31 -6.07
CA THR A 73 47.64 -1.82 -4.73
C THR A 73 49.06 -2.39 -4.71
N HIS A 74 49.73 -2.33 -3.56
CA HIS A 74 51.08 -2.86 -3.37
C HIS A 74 51.16 -4.37 -3.64
N GLU A 75 50.18 -5.15 -3.14
CA GLU A 75 50.07 -6.60 -3.37
C GLU A 75 49.94 -6.95 -4.87
N TYR A 76 49.23 -6.14 -5.66
CA TYR A 76 49.09 -6.41 -7.09
C TYR A 76 50.28 -5.91 -7.93
N LEU A 77 50.81 -4.73 -7.60
CA LEU A 77 51.94 -4.15 -8.31
C LEU A 77 53.26 -4.92 -8.09
N THR A 78 53.38 -5.64 -6.97
CA THR A 78 54.50 -6.58 -6.74
C THR A 78 54.37 -7.87 -7.56
N LEU A 79 53.18 -8.21 -8.07
CA LEU A 79 52.99 -9.30 -9.05
C LEU A 79 53.18 -8.81 -10.50
N THR A 80 52.82 -7.56 -10.79
CA THR A 80 53.07 -6.91 -12.09
C THR A 80 53.32 -5.41 -11.93
N PRO A 81 54.58 -4.92 -12.06
CA PRO A 81 54.88 -3.50 -11.96
C PRO A 81 54.21 -2.64 -13.06
N LYS A 82 53.74 -3.25 -14.15
CA LYS A 82 52.93 -2.57 -15.19
C LYS A 82 51.45 -2.41 -14.78
N GLY A 83 50.98 -3.14 -13.77
CA GLY A 83 49.58 -3.11 -13.31
C GLY A 83 48.55 -3.62 -14.35
N GLN A 84 48.97 -4.44 -15.31
CA GLN A 84 48.14 -5.00 -16.39
C GLN A 84 47.27 -6.18 -15.92
N VAL A 85 46.30 -6.57 -16.75
CA VAL A 85 45.44 -7.74 -16.54
C VAL A 85 45.16 -8.46 -17.88
N PRO A 86 45.34 -9.78 -17.99
CA PRO A 86 45.43 -10.75 -16.89
C PRO A 86 46.87 -11.10 -16.48
N VAL A 87 47.02 -11.71 -15.30
CA VAL A 87 48.28 -12.30 -14.81
C VAL A 87 47.99 -13.69 -14.25
N LEU A 88 48.80 -14.69 -14.60
CA LEU A 88 48.72 -16.04 -14.04
C LEU A 88 49.87 -16.29 -13.06
N LYS A 89 49.55 -16.67 -11.83
CA LYS A 89 50.48 -17.14 -10.80
C LYS A 89 50.44 -18.66 -10.75
N THR A 90 51.55 -19.31 -11.11
CA THR A 90 51.69 -20.78 -11.15
C THR A 90 52.55 -21.26 -9.98
N ILE A 91 52.29 -22.49 -9.52
CA ILE A 91 53.08 -23.18 -8.49
C ILE A 91 53.50 -24.51 -9.10
N SER A 92 54.80 -24.72 -9.29
CA SER A 92 55.33 -25.95 -9.88
C SER A 92 55.36 -27.07 -8.85
N PRO A 93 54.77 -28.25 -9.12
CA PRO A 93 54.73 -29.35 -8.15
C PRO A 93 56.16 -29.83 -7.85
N GLY A 94 56.60 -29.64 -6.60
CA GLY A 94 57.93 -30.06 -6.12
C GLY A 94 59.00 -28.97 -6.08
N HIS A 95 58.69 -27.71 -6.44
CA HIS A 95 59.58 -26.57 -6.25
C HIS A 95 58.88 -25.46 -5.46
N SER A 96 59.64 -24.70 -4.65
CA SER A 96 59.14 -23.55 -3.88
C SER A 96 58.92 -22.30 -4.74
N ASP A 97 59.44 -22.29 -5.96
CA ASP A 97 59.51 -21.09 -6.78
C ASP A 97 58.17 -20.81 -7.47
N VAL A 98 57.73 -19.57 -7.34
CA VAL A 98 56.46 -19.06 -7.88
C VAL A 98 56.75 -18.39 -9.22
N GLU A 99 56.27 -19.01 -10.29
CA GLU A 99 56.32 -18.42 -11.63
C GLU A 99 55.12 -17.48 -11.83
N VAL A 100 55.35 -16.33 -12.46
CA VAL A 100 54.34 -15.29 -12.68
C VAL A 100 54.36 -14.88 -14.15
N LEU A 101 53.35 -15.34 -14.89
CA LEU A 101 53.17 -15.00 -16.30
C LEU A 101 52.29 -13.76 -16.41
N ALA A 102 52.92 -12.60 -16.66
CA ALA A 102 52.25 -11.29 -16.64
C ALA A 102 51.68 -10.84 -18.00
N GLU A 103 52.05 -11.49 -19.11
CA GLU A 103 51.58 -11.17 -20.46
C GLU A 103 50.64 -12.26 -20.98
N SER A 104 49.53 -11.85 -21.63
CA SER A 104 48.50 -12.81 -22.09
C SER A 104 48.98 -13.77 -23.18
N GLN A 105 50.01 -13.41 -23.96
CA GLN A 105 50.63 -14.29 -24.94
C GLN A 105 51.31 -15.49 -24.25
N ASP A 106 52.01 -15.26 -23.14
CA ASP A 106 52.72 -16.31 -22.40
C ASP A 106 51.76 -17.20 -21.59
N ILE A 107 50.68 -16.63 -21.06
CA ILE A 107 49.59 -17.40 -20.46
C ILE A 107 48.93 -18.34 -21.50
N LEU A 108 48.78 -17.89 -22.75
CA LEU A 108 48.29 -18.75 -23.84
C LEU A 108 49.33 -19.81 -24.27
N ARG A 109 50.63 -19.47 -24.36
CA ARG A 109 51.71 -20.43 -24.62
C ARG A 109 51.73 -21.53 -23.56
N TRP A 110 51.69 -21.16 -22.28
CA TRP A 110 51.61 -22.06 -21.13
C TRP A 110 50.39 -22.98 -21.22
N LEU A 111 49.20 -22.42 -21.53
CA LEU A 111 47.98 -23.21 -21.67
C LEU A 111 48.08 -24.21 -22.83
N CYS A 112 48.63 -23.83 -23.97
CA CYS A 112 48.84 -24.75 -25.10
C CYS A 112 49.90 -25.82 -24.77
N GLY A 113 50.91 -25.49 -23.97
CA GLY A 113 51.88 -26.47 -23.45
C GLY A 113 51.28 -27.48 -22.48
N LYS A 114 50.17 -27.14 -21.79
CA LYS A 114 49.37 -28.10 -21.00
C LYS A 114 48.31 -28.82 -21.82
N GLN A 115 47.79 -28.18 -22.87
CA GLN A 115 46.75 -28.72 -23.76
C GLN A 115 47.14 -28.55 -25.24
N PRO A 116 48.03 -29.41 -25.79
CA PRO A 116 48.50 -29.31 -27.17
C PRO A 116 47.37 -29.33 -28.22
N GLN A 117 46.20 -29.87 -27.88
CA GLN A 117 45.03 -29.88 -28.76
C GLN A 117 44.54 -28.47 -29.14
N LEU A 118 44.88 -27.43 -28.38
CA LEU A 118 44.56 -26.03 -28.71
C LEU A 118 45.49 -25.41 -29.77
N MET A 119 46.66 -26.00 -30.03
CA MET A 119 47.60 -25.57 -31.07
C MET A 119 48.21 -26.82 -31.74
N PRO A 120 47.46 -27.50 -32.63
CA PRO A 120 47.91 -28.74 -33.26
C PRO A 120 49.17 -28.53 -34.09
N GLU A 121 50.11 -29.47 -34.00
CA GLU A 121 51.41 -29.45 -34.70
C GLU A 121 51.26 -29.20 -36.22
N THR A 122 50.20 -29.75 -36.84
CA THR A 122 49.89 -29.60 -38.28
C THR A 122 49.61 -28.18 -38.74
N HIS A 123 49.27 -27.27 -37.82
CA HIS A 123 48.95 -25.86 -38.12
C HIS A 123 49.72 -24.89 -37.20
N GLN A 124 50.67 -25.37 -36.41
CA GLN A 124 51.31 -24.62 -35.35
C GLN A 124 52.02 -23.35 -35.86
N GLU A 125 52.74 -23.42 -36.97
CA GLU A 125 53.40 -22.25 -37.56
C GLU A 125 52.43 -21.19 -38.08
N GLU A 126 51.31 -21.60 -38.70
CA GLU A 126 50.31 -20.68 -39.24
C GLU A 126 49.51 -20.01 -38.10
N ILE A 127 49.12 -20.79 -37.09
CA ILE A 127 48.50 -20.28 -35.86
C ILE A 127 49.42 -19.26 -35.18
N GLN A 128 50.71 -19.56 -35.01
CA GLN A 128 51.67 -18.63 -34.40
C GLN A 128 51.87 -17.36 -35.24
N ARG A 129 51.92 -17.49 -36.58
CA ARG A 129 52.04 -16.36 -37.52
C ARG A 129 50.84 -15.41 -37.42
N VAL A 130 49.61 -15.92 -37.39
CA VAL A 130 48.42 -15.06 -37.28
C VAL A 130 48.23 -14.52 -35.86
N LEU A 131 48.60 -15.26 -34.81
CA LEU A 131 48.66 -14.71 -33.45
C LEU A 131 49.67 -13.56 -33.33
N HIS A 132 50.78 -13.58 -34.07
CA HIS A 132 51.73 -12.47 -34.10
C HIS A 132 51.10 -11.17 -34.65
N LEU A 133 50.15 -11.26 -35.59
CA LEU A 133 49.41 -10.09 -36.07
C LEU A 133 48.56 -9.47 -34.95
N PHE A 134 47.87 -10.27 -34.14
CA PHE A 134 47.10 -9.77 -32.99
C PHE A 134 47.98 -9.12 -31.92
N TYR A 135 49.17 -9.68 -31.66
CA TYR A 135 50.09 -9.16 -30.64
C TYR A 135 51.03 -8.06 -31.15
N SER A 136 50.97 -7.71 -32.44
CA SER A 136 51.73 -6.57 -33.00
C SER A 136 51.20 -5.20 -32.55
N PHE A 137 49.95 -5.12 -32.07
CA PHE A 137 49.28 -3.88 -31.72
C PHE A 137 48.71 -3.87 -30.29
N HIS A 138 48.58 -2.67 -29.71
CA HIS A 138 48.00 -2.51 -28.39
C HIS A 138 46.49 -2.19 -28.49
N ALA A 139 45.63 -3.13 -28.10
CA ALA A 139 44.18 -3.06 -28.35
C ALA A 139 43.38 -2.05 -27.49
N LYS A 140 44.05 -1.14 -26.76
CA LYS A 140 43.41 -0.12 -25.91
C LYS A 140 42.49 0.84 -26.69
N PRO A 141 42.86 1.39 -27.88
CA PRO A 141 41.98 2.25 -28.66
C PRO A 141 40.70 1.55 -29.13
N LEU A 142 40.78 0.25 -29.43
CA LEU A 142 39.63 -0.58 -29.81
C LEU A 142 38.63 -0.71 -28.65
N ALA A 143 39.13 -0.74 -27.41
CA ALA A 143 38.35 -0.93 -26.20
C ALA A 143 37.63 0.32 -25.67
N ILE A 144 37.91 1.51 -26.19
CA ILE A 144 37.23 2.78 -25.85
C ILE A 144 36.06 3.02 -26.82
N ARG A 145 34.92 3.55 -26.33
CA ARG A 145 33.78 3.91 -27.20
C ARG A 145 33.95 5.28 -27.87
N PRO A 146 33.34 5.52 -29.04
CA PRO A 146 33.26 6.85 -29.65
C PRO A 146 32.69 7.92 -28.72
N GLU A 147 31.73 7.55 -27.88
CA GLU A 147 31.09 8.39 -26.85
C GLU A 147 32.01 8.76 -25.66
N GLU A 148 33.14 8.06 -25.46
CA GLU A 148 34.02 8.17 -24.29
C GLU A 148 35.29 9.00 -24.59
N LYS A 149 35.28 9.82 -25.64
CA LYS A 149 36.46 10.51 -26.20
C LYS A 149 36.86 11.85 -25.54
N CYS A 150 36.14 12.34 -24.55
CA CYS A 150 36.45 13.63 -23.91
C CYS A 150 37.31 13.44 -22.64
N GLY A 151 38.49 14.08 -22.61
CA GLY A 151 39.27 14.31 -21.38
C GLY A 151 40.64 13.62 -21.27
N GLY A 152 41.05 12.80 -22.25
CA GLY A 152 42.28 12.01 -22.14
C GLY A 152 42.12 10.77 -21.24
N ILE A 153 43.21 10.04 -21.03
CA ILE A 153 43.26 8.96 -20.02
C ILE A 153 44.09 9.47 -18.82
N VAL A 154 43.46 9.50 -17.65
CA VAL A 154 44.09 10.05 -16.42
C VAL A 154 45.10 9.06 -15.84
N ASN A 155 46.34 9.53 -15.63
CA ASN A 155 47.36 8.75 -14.96
C ASN A 155 47.16 8.72 -13.43
N HIS A 156 46.34 7.78 -12.96
CA HIS A 156 46.12 7.55 -11.54
C HIS A 156 47.34 7.00 -10.77
N ALA A 157 48.41 6.57 -11.45
CA ALA A 157 49.65 6.16 -10.77
C ALA A 157 50.49 7.38 -10.36
N ALA A 158 50.59 8.38 -11.23
CA ALA A 158 51.24 9.66 -10.91
C ALA A 158 50.63 10.33 -9.67
N ALA A 159 49.29 10.44 -9.61
CA ALA A 159 48.58 10.99 -8.46
C ALA A 159 48.78 10.21 -7.14
N MET A 160 49.20 8.93 -7.20
CA MET A 160 49.55 8.17 -5.99
C MET A 160 51.00 8.35 -5.55
N LEU A 161 51.90 8.80 -6.43
CA LEU A 161 53.31 9.08 -6.08
C LEU A 161 53.45 10.35 -5.23
N GLU A 162 52.48 11.27 -5.31
CA GLU A 162 52.40 12.48 -4.47
C GLU A 162 52.18 12.18 -2.98
N ASN A 163 51.70 10.97 -2.64
CA ASN A 163 51.49 10.56 -1.25
C ASN A 163 52.85 10.27 -0.55
N PRO A 164 53.15 10.86 0.62
CA PRO A 164 54.35 10.51 1.38
C PRO A 164 54.32 9.10 1.98
N ASP A 165 53.14 8.56 2.34
CA ASP A 165 52.98 7.37 3.20
C ASP A 165 53.16 6.02 2.48
N ILE A 166 53.57 6.02 1.20
CA ILE A 166 53.78 4.78 0.42
C ILE A 166 55.20 4.23 0.60
N THR A 167 55.32 2.89 0.70
CA THR A 167 56.62 2.21 0.88
C THR A 167 57.49 2.32 -0.37
N ASP A 168 58.82 2.29 -0.21
CA ASP A 168 59.78 2.39 -1.33
C ASP A 168 59.54 1.37 -2.46
N THR A 169 59.12 0.15 -2.09
CA THR A 169 58.81 -0.89 -3.08
C THR A 169 57.51 -0.59 -3.83
N HIS A 170 56.49 -0.03 -3.16
CA HIS A 170 55.26 0.42 -3.80
C HIS A 170 55.52 1.64 -4.71
N ARG A 171 56.33 2.59 -4.25
CA ARG A 171 56.75 3.79 -4.99
C ARG A 171 57.44 3.41 -6.31
N ARG A 172 58.46 2.54 -6.27
CA ARG A 172 59.14 2.03 -7.48
C ARG A 172 58.20 1.35 -8.47
N CYS A 173 57.22 0.57 -7.99
CA CYS A 173 56.24 -0.05 -8.91
C CYS A 173 55.23 0.96 -9.47
N LEU A 174 54.85 2.00 -8.71
CA LEU A 174 54.00 3.09 -9.21
C LEU A 174 54.73 3.96 -10.24
N GLU A 175 56.04 4.20 -10.08
CA GLU A 175 56.89 4.87 -11.08
C GLU A 175 56.89 4.09 -12.41
N VAL A 176 57.18 2.78 -12.37
CA VAL A 176 57.15 1.91 -13.56
C VAL A 176 55.78 1.90 -14.23
N LYS A 177 54.69 1.88 -13.44
CA LYS A 177 53.32 1.95 -13.96
C LYS A 177 52.99 3.31 -14.58
N SER A 178 53.48 4.40 -14.00
CA SER A 178 53.30 5.75 -14.55
C SER A 178 53.96 5.85 -15.93
N ILE A 179 55.22 5.43 -16.04
CA ILE A 179 55.96 5.41 -17.30
C ILE A 179 55.24 4.52 -18.34
N TYR A 180 54.75 3.34 -17.94
CA TYR A 180 53.97 2.46 -18.82
C TYR A 180 52.68 3.12 -19.31
N HIS A 181 51.94 3.80 -18.42
CA HIS A 181 50.74 4.55 -18.78
C HIS A 181 51.04 5.67 -19.78
N ASP A 182 52.04 6.50 -19.50
CA ASP A 182 52.33 7.68 -20.30
C ASP A 182 52.95 7.34 -21.67
N THR A 183 53.55 6.15 -21.80
CA THR A 183 54.05 5.61 -23.07
C THR A 183 52.96 4.98 -23.95
N LEU A 184 51.93 4.33 -23.38
CA LEU A 184 51.01 3.45 -24.13
C LEU A 184 49.51 3.72 -23.93
N HIS A 185 49.12 4.62 -23.03
CA HIS A 185 47.71 4.97 -22.78
C HIS A 185 47.40 6.44 -23.06
N SER A 186 48.35 7.36 -22.88
CA SER A 186 48.24 8.78 -23.22
C SER A 186 47.67 9.01 -24.63
N GLY A 187 48.28 8.41 -25.66
CA GLY A 187 47.86 8.50 -27.06
C GLY A 187 46.67 7.61 -27.46
N SER A 188 46.10 6.79 -26.57
CA SER A 188 45.08 5.79 -26.95
C SER A 188 43.72 6.36 -27.41
N GLN A 189 43.52 7.69 -27.36
CA GLN A 189 42.34 8.38 -27.87
C GLN A 189 42.59 9.17 -29.18
N ASP A 190 43.85 9.33 -29.59
CA ASP A 190 44.25 10.06 -30.79
C ASP A 190 43.60 9.46 -32.06
N PRO A 191 42.96 10.28 -32.94
CA PRO A 191 42.29 9.76 -34.13
C PRO A 191 43.15 8.93 -35.07
N ASP A 192 44.44 9.26 -35.25
CA ASP A 192 45.31 8.56 -36.19
C ASP A 192 45.88 7.27 -35.59
N THR A 193 46.24 7.28 -34.30
CA THR A 193 46.54 6.08 -33.50
C THR A 193 45.34 5.12 -33.47
N VAL A 194 44.11 5.63 -33.35
CA VAL A 194 42.88 4.81 -33.44
C VAL A 194 42.74 4.19 -34.84
N ARG A 195 42.94 4.96 -35.92
CA ARG A 195 42.87 4.46 -37.31
C ARG A 195 43.90 3.38 -37.60
N GLU A 196 45.14 3.56 -37.15
CA GLU A 196 46.21 2.58 -37.36
C GLU A 196 45.92 1.27 -36.62
N VAL A 197 45.49 1.34 -35.36
CA VAL A 197 45.12 0.12 -34.61
C VAL A 197 43.84 -0.53 -35.16
N GLU A 198 42.90 0.22 -35.72
CA GLU A 198 41.75 -0.34 -36.46
C GLU A 198 42.18 -1.01 -37.79
N SER A 199 43.20 -0.49 -38.48
CA SER A 199 43.82 -1.10 -39.66
C SER A 199 44.52 -2.42 -39.32
N GLN A 200 45.37 -2.41 -38.28
CA GLN A 200 46.07 -3.59 -37.79
C GLN A 200 45.12 -4.68 -37.28
N ALA A 201 43.99 -4.28 -36.67
CA ALA A 201 42.93 -5.21 -36.28
C ALA A 201 42.20 -5.85 -37.47
N ARG A 202 42.02 -5.12 -38.59
CA ARG A 202 41.51 -5.70 -39.84
C ARG A 202 42.48 -6.73 -40.40
N LEU A 203 43.77 -6.42 -40.54
CA LEU A 203 44.78 -7.36 -41.05
C LEU A 203 44.77 -8.72 -40.31
N PHE A 204 44.55 -8.72 -38.99
CA PHE A 204 44.37 -9.95 -38.21
C PHE A 204 43.05 -10.69 -38.52
N LEU A 205 41.92 -9.97 -38.63
CA LEU A 205 40.61 -10.56 -38.94
C LEU A 205 40.53 -11.05 -40.41
N ASP A 206 41.21 -10.38 -41.32
CA ASP A 206 41.32 -10.76 -42.73
C ASP A 206 42.18 -12.03 -42.84
N ALA A 207 43.34 -12.09 -42.18
CA ALA A 207 44.16 -13.30 -42.11
C ALA A 207 43.43 -14.51 -41.47
N ALA A 208 42.55 -14.27 -40.49
CA ALA A 208 41.70 -15.31 -39.93
C ALA A 208 40.52 -15.69 -40.85
N THR A 209 40.02 -14.77 -41.68
CA THR A 209 39.02 -15.04 -42.74
C THR A 209 39.64 -15.90 -43.85
N ASP A 210 40.88 -15.59 -44.24
CA ASP A 210 41.69 -16.34 -45.20
C ASP A 210 41.83 -17.84 -44.83
N ILE A 211 41.93 -18.15 -43.52
CA ILE A 211 41.96 -19.53 -43.00
C ILE A 211 40.58 -20.19 -43.12
N LEU A 212 39.52 -19.44 -42.83
CA LEU A 212 38.13 -19.92 -42.93
C LEU A 212 37.75 -20.24 -44.39
N ASP A 213 38.12 -19.38 -45.34
CA ASP A 213 37.73 -19.50 -46.75
C ASP A 213 38.52 -20.59 -47.49
N LYS A 214 39.73 -20.95 -47.01
CA LYS A 214 40.50 -22.13 -47.48
C LYS A 214 39.88 -23.47 -47.05
N ARG A 215 38.80 -23.47 -46.25
CA ARG A 215 38.29 -24.64 -45.55
C ARG A 215 37.07 -25.26 -46.24
N ALA A 216 37.06 -26.58 -46.40
CA ALA A 216 35.88 -27.31 -46.86
C ALA A 216 34.79 -27.47 -45.76
N GLY A 217 33.53 -27.26 -46.14
CA GLY A 217 32.32 -27.68 -45.38
C GLY A 217 31.86 -26.80 -44.21
N ASP A 218 30.88 -27.29 -43.45
CA ASP A 218 30.08 -26.52 -42.47
C ASP A 218 30.60 -26.55 -41.01
N ALA A 219 31.85 -26.94 -40.77
CA ALA A 219 32.39 -27.01 -39.40
C ALA A 219 32.57 -25.61 -38.74
N ILE A 220 32.64 -25.60 -37.41
CA ILE A 220 32.33 -24.42 -36.57
C ILE A 220 33.55 -23.53 -36.27
N TYR A 221 34.77 -24.07 -36.39
CA TYR A 221 36.01 -23.40 -36.01
C TYR A 221 36.92 -23.19 -37.24
N LEU A 222 37.92 -22.31 -37.10
CA LEU A 222 38.86 -21.93 -38.15
C LEU A 222 39.52 -23.15 -38.80
N TYR A 223 40.07 -24.06 -37.98
CA TYR A 223 40.70 -25.30 -38.43
C TYR A 223 39.79 -26.54 -38.36
N GLY A 224 38.45 -26.34 -38.37
CA GLY A 224 37.47 -27.42 -38.57
C GLY A 224 36.59 -27.74 -37.36
N ALA A 225 36.65 -28.98 -36.89
CA ALA A 225 35.70 -29.53 -35.90
C ALA A 225 36.09 -29.28 -34.42
N SER A 226 37.36 -28.93 -34.16
CA SER A 226 37.89 -28.62 -32.82
C SER A 226 38.32 -27.15 -32.76
N PRO A 227 38.12 -26.46 -31.62
CA PRO A 227 38.59 -25.09 -31.43
C PRO A 227 40.10 -25.03 -31.22
N THR A 228 40.73 -24.01 -31.78
CA THR A 228 42.13 -23.66 -31.51
C THR A 228 42.24 -22.44 -30.60
N VAL A 229 43.46 -22.13 -30.16
CA VAL A 229 43.77 -20.87 -29.48
C VAL A 229 43.50 -19.64 -30.35
N LEU A 230 43.57 -19.76 -31.69
CA LEU A 230 43.28 -18.66 -32.62
C LEU A 230 41.78 -18.32 -32.62
N ASP A 231 40.90 -19.33 -32.55
CA ASP A 231 39.45 -19.13 -32.39
C ASP A 231 39.14 -18.33 -31.13
N ALA A 232 39.80 -18.64 -30.00
CA ALA A 232 39.60 -17.92 -28.74
C ALA A 232 39.93 -16.42 -28.84
N VAL A 233 40.97 -16.07 -29.61
CA VAL A 233 41.38 -14.67 -29.83
C VAL A 233 40.43 -13.96 -30.80
N ALA A 234 40.14 -14.54 -31.96
CA ALA A 234 39.25 -13.94 -32.97
C ALA A 234 37.83 -13.71 -32.43
N VAL A 235 37.25 -14.70 -31.75
CA VAL A 235 35.94 -14.62 -31.10
C VAL A 235 35.89 -13.51 -30.04
N SER A 236 36.99 -13.31 -29.29
CA SER A 236 37.08 -12.28 -28.25
C SER A 236 37.23 -10.87 -28.82
N LEU A 237 38.02 -10.71 -29.89
CA LEU A 237 38.20 -9.41 -30.56
C LEU A 237 36.90 -8.95 -31.22
N LEU A 238 36.24 -9.81 -32.00
CA LEU A 238 34.95 -9.49 -32.63
C LEU A 238 33.90 -9.09 -31.59
N ALA A 239 33.78 -9.84 -30.50
CA ALA A 239 32.87 -9.49 -29.41
C ALA A 239 33.18 -8.10 -28.80
N ARG A 240 34.46 -7.71 -28.69
CA ARG A 240 34.83 -6.40 -28.14
C ARG A 240 34.61 -5.25 -29.12
N LEU A 241 34.83 -5.44 -30.41
CA LEU A 241 34.55 -4.42 -31.43
C LEU A 241 33.04 -4.10 -31.50
N MET A 242 32.18 -5.12 -31.40
CA MET A 242 30.73 -4.94 -31.33
C MET A 242 30.28 -4.21 -30.05
N ASP A 243 30.93 -4.45 -28.90
CA ASP A 243 30.66 -3.75 -27.63
C ASP A 243 30.99 -2.25 -27.67
N THR A 244 31.94 -1.87 -28.52
CA THR A 244 32.41 -0.49 -28.70
C THR A 244 31.83 0.18 -29.95
N LYS A 245 30.84 -0.44 -30.61
CA LYS A 245 30.16 0.04 -31.83
C LYS A 245 31.11 0.23 -33.03
N LYS A 246 32.22 -0.51 -33.08
CA LYS A 246 33.19 -0.51 -34.21
C LYS A 246 32.75 -1.50 -35.30
N ASP A 247 31.49 -1.42 -35.71
CA ASP A 247 30.87 -2.42 -36.59
C ASP A 247 31.54 -2.47 -37.98
N ALA A 248 32.07 -1.34 -38.47
CA ALA A 248 32.87 -1.26 -39.70
C ALA A 248 34.25 -1.95 -39.63
N VAL A 249 34.66 -2.46 -38.46
CA VAL A 249 35.84 -3.32 -38.26
C VAL A 249 35.42 -4.76 -37.96
N ALA A 250 34.23 -4.97 -37.37
CA ALA A 250 33.68 -6.29 -37.05
C ALA A 250 32.92 -6.98 -38.21
N ALA A 251 32.72 -6.31 -39.35
CA ALA A 251 31.96 -6.77 -40.50
C ALA A 251 32.75 -7.75 -41.41
N THR A 252 33.22 -8.86 -40.85
CA THR A 252 33.94 -9.92 -41.60
C THR A 252 33.16 -11.25 -41.64
N PRO A 253 33.42 -12.15 -42.62
CA PRO A 253 32.69 -13.43 -42.77
C PRO A 253 32.72 -14.33 -41.53
N LEU A 254 33.76 -14.21 -40.70
CA LEU A 254 33.94 -14.86 -39.39
C LEU A 254 32.72 -14.73 -38.46
N TYR A 255 31.91 -13.68 -38.61
CA TYR A 255 30.73 -13.41 -37.78
C TYR A 255 29.79 -14.63 -37.66
N GLY A 256 29.59 -15.38 -38.74
CA GLY A 256 28.74 -16.57 -38.76
C GLY A 256 29.27 -17.70 -37.86
N PRO A 257 30.42 -18.31 -38.19
CA PRO A 257 31.02 -19.39 -37.41
C PRO A 257 31.29 -19.01 -35.95
N CYS A 258 31.84 -17.81 -35.69
CA CYS A 258 32.11 -17.35 -34.32
C CYS A 258 30.83 -17.24 -33.48
N HIS A 259 29.70 -16.81 -34.06
CA HIS A 259 28.41 -16.79 -33.37
C HIS A 259 27.85 -18.20 -33.12
N VAL A 260 28.14 -19.18 -34.00
CA VAL A 260 27.81 -20.60 -33.74
C VAL A 260 28.65 -21.13 -32.58
N GLY A 261 29.98 -20.93 -32.58
CA GLY A 261 30.88 -21.32 -31.48
C GLY A 261 30.48 -20.72 -30.12
N PHE A 262 30.09 -19.44 -30.09
CA PHE A 262 29.51 -18.80 -28.89
C PHE A 262 28.34 -19.58 -28.27
N SER A 263 27.60 -20.30 -29.11
CA SER A 263 26.32 -20.93 -28.81
C SER A 263 26.36 -22.47 -28.77
N THR A 264 27.55 -23.06 -28.90
CA THR A 264 27.92 -24.39 -28.40
C THR A 264 28.66 -24.26 -27.05
N TYR A 265 29.39 -23.17 -26.84
CA TYR A 265 30.04 -22.90 -25.55
C TYR A 265 29.04 -22.51 -24.47
N SER A 266 28.04 -21.66 -24.79
CA SER A 266 26.87 -21.41 -23.94
C SER A 266 25.62 -22.18 -24.40
N PHE A 267 24.74 -22.58 -23.46
CA PHE A 267 23.39 -23.14 -23.69
C PHE A 267 23.22 -24.54 -24.31
N GLY A 268 24.08 -25.50 -23.97
CA GLY A 268 23.88 -26.94 -24.18
C GLY A 268 22.75 -27.61 -23.37
N LYS A 269 21.57 -26.98 -23.22
CA LYS A 269 20.33 -27.62 -22.71
C LYS A 269 19.01 -26.84 -22.93
N ARG A 270 18.96 -25.80 -23.76
CA ARG A 270 17.72 -24.97 -23.96
C ARG A 270 17.34 -24.64 -25.41
N ARG A 271 18.07 -25.17 -26.40
CA ARG A 271 17.83 -24.88 -27.84
C ARG A 271 16.80 -25.81 -28.52
N GLU A 272 16.69 -27.06 -28.08
CA GLU A 272 15.91 -28.09 -28.78
C GLU A 272 14.39 -27.87 -28.70
N ALA A 273 13.87 -27.57 -27.51
CA ALA A 273 12.44 -27.29 -27.31
C ALA A 273 11.91 -26.10 -28.15
N ASN A 274 12.76 -25.12 -28.47
CA ASN A 274 12.39 -23.99 -29.33
C ASN A 274 12.41 -24.33 -30.83
N ARG A 275 13.04 -25.44 -31.24
CA ARG A 275 13.20 -25.81 -32.67
C ARG A 275 11.87 -26.29 -33.28
N GLN A 276 10.96 -26.87 -32.49
CA GLN A 276 9.62 -27.25 -32.95
C GLN A 276 8.69 -26.04 -33.14
N ARG A 277 8.74 -25.04 -32.25
CA ARG A 277 7.73 -23.96 -32.19
C ARG A 277 7.82 -22.93 -33.34
N ARG A 278 8.98 -22.79 -33.99
CA ARG A 278 9.18 -21.87 -35.13
C ARG A 278 8.69 -22.42 -36.49
N ARG A 279 8.31 -23.70 -36.58
CA ARG A 279 8.00 -24.36 -37.87
C ARG A 279 6.64 -24.01 -38.51
N ARG A 280 5.85 -23.08 -37.94
CA ARG A 280 4.43 -22.89 -38.33
C ARG A 280 4.03 -21.57 -39.00
N GLN A 281 4.84 -20.50 -39.02
CA GLN A 281 4.48 -19.27 -39.75
C GLN A 281 5.68 -18.33 -40.01
N ARG A 282 6.22 -18.39 -41.25
CA ARG A 282 6.62 -17.24 -42.07
C ARG A 282 6.73 -17.66 -43.55
N ARG A 283 5.76 -17.23 -44.35
CA ARG A 283 5.67 -17.14 -45.83
C ARG A 283 4.70 -15.97 -46.07
N GLU A 284 4.83 -15.10 -47.07
CA GLU A 284 5.86 -14.94 -48.13
C GLU A 284 5.99 -13.43 -48.52
N PRO A 285 6.96 -13.01 -49.38
CA PRO A 285 7.38 -11.60 -49.54
C PRO A 285 7.29 -11.01 -50.98
N VAL A 286 7.53 -9.69 -51.09
CA VAL A 286 7.85 -8.85 -52.29
C VAL A 286 8.71 -7.69 -51.72
N SER A 287 10.00 -7.41 -52.03
CA SER A 287 10.72 -6.98 -53.26
C SER A 287 10.32 -5.57 -53.78
N PHE A 288 11.13 -4.75 -54.46
CA PHE A 288 12.50 -4.83 -55.05
C PHE A 288 13.06 -3.37 -55.28
N ASP A 289 14.40 -3.16 -55.37
CA ASP A 289 15.15 -2.23 -56.28
C ASP A 289 14.80 -0.70 -56.43
N GLU A 290 15.63 0.23 -56.97
CA GLU A 290 17.11 0.39 -57.14
C GLU A 290 17.50 1.89 -57.40
N SER A 291 18.79 2.24 -57.24
CA SER A 291 19.66 3.23 -57.96
C SER A 291 19.25 4.67 -58.46
N THR A 292 20.29 5.51 -58.69
CA THR A 292 20.38 6.80 -59.46
C THR A 292 19.80 8.13 -58.89
N SER A 293 20.11 9.34 -59.40
CA SER A 293 21.44 9.98 -59.64
C SER A 293 21.37 11.54 -59.82
N ARG A 294 22.50 12.24 -59.58
CA ARG A 294 23.02 13.50 -60.21
C ARG A 294 22.15 14.79 -60.43
N ARG A 295 22.62 15.90 -59.82
CA ARG A 295 23.12 17.19 -60.43
C ARG A 295 22.23 18.42 -60.77
N ASP A 296 22.74 19.56 -60.27
CA ASP A 296 23.05 20.88 -60.90
C ASP A 296 21.99 21.98 -61.20
N GLY A 297 22.31 23.22 -60.76
CA GLY A 297 21.84 24.52 -61.28
C GLY A 297 20.94 25.39 -60.35
N LEU A 298 21.07 26.73 -60.24
CA LEU A 298 22.16 27.66 -60.63
C LEU A 298 22.03 29.05 -59.89
N ASN A 299 23.17 29.72 -59.67
CA ASN A 299 23.46 31.10 -59.19
C ASN A 299 22.37 32.22 -59.23
N SER A 300 22.37 33.15 -58.25
CA SER A 300 23.06 34.49 -58.34
C SER A 300 22.62 35.65 -57.37
N LEU A 301 23.62 36.27 -56.71
CA LEU A 301 23.90 37.73 -56.49
C LEU A 301 22.94 38.77 -55.82
N THR A 302 23.60 39.75 -55.14
CA THR A 302 23.22 41.15 -54.76
C THR A 302 22.62 41.49 -53.37
N ALA A 303 22.91 42.72 -52.89
CA ALA A 303 22.57 43.40 -51.61
C ALA A 303 22.90 44.93 -51.71
N PRO A 304 22.66 45.85 -50.74
CA PRO A 304 21.96 45.79 -49.43
C PRO A 304 20.64 46.63 -49.40
N PRO A 305 20.41 47.89 -48.87
CA PRO A 305 21.19 48.86 -48.07
C PRO A 305 20.50 49.53 -46.81
N VAL A 306 21.11 49.35 -45.62
CA VAL A 306 21.40 50.34 -44.53
C VAL A 306 20.40 51.48 -44.13
N SER A 307 19.81 51.36 -42.92
CA SER A 307 19.49 52.44 -41.91
C SER A 307 18.33 53.45 -42.19
N PRO A 308 17.93 54.36 -41.27
CA PRO A 308 18.34 54.58 -39.86
C PRO A 308 17.17 54.65 -38.84
N SER A 309 17.43 55.15 -37.62
CA SER A 309 16.48 55.29 -36.49
C SER A 309 16.02 56.74 -36.22
N PRO A 310 14.99 56.93 -35.38
CA PRO A 310 14.85 58.13 -34.55
C PRO A 310 14.75 57.83 -33.03
N ARG A 311 14.73 58.89 -32.20
CA ARG A 311 14.77 58.88 -30.71
C ARG A 311 13.45 59.45 -30.08
N PRO A 312 13.28 59.47 -28.73
CA PRO A 312 11.95 59.51 -28.09
C PRO A 312 11.42 60.92 -27.77
N PRO A 313 10.15 61.00 -27.33
CA PRO A 313 9.83 61.67 -26.05
C PRO A 313 8.66 60.99 -25.27
N PRO A 314 8.18 61.53 -24.14
CA PRO A 314 8.89 62.03 -22.96
C PRO A 314 8.39 61.37 -21.65
N ILE A 315 8.95 61.76 -20.50
CA ILE A 315 8.44 61.38 -19.16
C ILE A 315 7.31 62.34 -18.73
N THR A 316 6.19 61.79 -18.26
CA THR A 316 5.20 62.51 -17.43
C THR A 316 4.71 61.58 -16.32
N GLY A 317 5.00 61.91 -15.05
CA GLY A 317 4.56 61.12 -13.89
C GLY A 317 3.37 61.75 -13.17
N VAL A 318 2.42 60.93 -12.73
CA VAL A 318 1.31 61.32 -11.83
C VAL A 318 1.03 60.20 -10.83
N ALA A 319 0.89 60.59 -9.55
CA ALA A 319 0.29 59.92 -8.38
C ALA A 319 0.25 58.38 -8.29
N ALA A 320 0.76 57.86 -7.18
CA ALA A 320 0.39 56.54 -6.67
C ALA A 320 -1.02 56.57 -6.03
N PRO A 321 -1.92 55.62 -6.35
CA PRO A 321 -3.14 55.38 -5.58
C PRO A 321 -2.90 54.45 -4.38
N ALA A 322 -3.64 54.68 -3.29
CA ALA A 322 -3.66 53.81 -2.11
C ALA A 322 -4.26 52.41 -2.43
N PRO A 323 -3.94 51.36 -1.66
CA PRO A 323 -4.31 49.99 -2.01
C PRO A 323 -5.82 49.74 -1.92
N THR A 324 -6.48 49.60 -3.07
CA THR A 324 -7.85 49.08 -3.16
C THR A 324 -7.90 47.61 -2.77
N MET A 325 -8.70 47.26 -1.76
CA MET A 325 -9.00 45.86 -1.43
C MET A 325 -9.73 45.18 -2.60
N VAL A 326 -9.00 44.37 -3.37
CA VAL A 326 -9.61 43.50 -4.39
C VAL A 326 -10.28 42.32 -3.69
N VAL A 327 -11.62 42.30 -3.73
CA VAL A 327 -12.40 41.13 -3.32
C VAL A 327 -12.11 39.98 -4.30
N PRO A 328 -11.65 38.80 -3.84
CA PRO A 328 -11.28 37.72 -4.76
C PRO A 328 -12.49 37.19 -5.54
N ALA A 329 -12.45 37.31 -6.87
CA ALA A 329 -13.39 36.62 -7.74
C ALA A 329 -13.18 35.10 -7.62
N ILE A 330 -14.20 34.38 -7.17
CA ILE A 330 -14.11 32.95 -6.76
C ILE A 330 -13.64 32.04 -7.92
N PHE A 331 -13.90 32.42 -9.18
CA PHE A 331 -13.48 31.69 -10.36
C PHE A 331 -12.79 32.61 -11.37
N ARG A 332 -11.51 32.34 -11.68
CA ARG A 332 -10.75 32.93 -12.79
C ARG A 332 -10.32 31.81 -13.74
N LYS A 333 -10.58 31.95 -15.04
CA LYS A 333 -10.07 31.00 -16.06
C LYS A 333 -8.56 31.16 -16.20
N ARG A 334 -7.80 30.07 -16.24
CA ARG A 334 -6.35 30.10 -16.55
C ARG A 334 -6.12 29.66 -18.00
N HIS A 335 -6.40 30.57 -18.93
CA HIS A 335 -5.89 30.50 -20.29
C HIS A 335 -4.58 31.28 -20.34
N ASP A 336 -3.47 30.58 -20.06
CA ASP A 336 -2.14 30.78 -20.65
C ASP A 336 -1.35 29.50 -20.37
N ILE A 337 -0.43 29.14 -21.27
CA ILE A 337 0.55 28.07 -21.04
C ILE A 337 1.85 28.79 -20.75
N GLU A 338 2.36 28.66 -19.53
CA GLU A 338 3.72 29.08 -19.20
C GLU A 338 4.68 28.15 -19.96
N GLU A 339 5.38 28.68 -20.96
CA GLU A 339 6.41 27.92 -21.67
C GLU A 339 7.52 27.55 -20.69
N ILE A 340 7.77 26.25 -20.54
CA ILE A 340 8.90 25.77 -19.77
C ILE A 340 10.15 25.92 -20.64
N THR A 341 10.73 27.12 -20.62
CA THR A 341 12.14 27.28 -20.92
C THR A 341 12.92 26.37 -19.96
N PRO A 342 13.83 25.49 -20.45
CA PRO A 342 14.69 24.73 -19.56
C PRO A 342 15.53 25.69 -18.72
N ILE A 343 15.79 25.33 -17.47
CA ILE A 343 16.62 26.14 -16.56
C ILE A 343 18.05 26.14 -17.09
N THR A 344 18.40 27.19 -17.84
CA THR A 344 19.78 27.65 -17.97
C THR A 344 20.29 28.06 -16.59
N GLY A 345 21.62 28.04 -16.40
CA GLY A 345 22.27 28.34 -15.11
C GLY A 345 21.84 29.67 -14.47
N PRO A 346 22.12 29.83 -13.17
CA PRO A 346 21.46 30.81 -12.31
C PRO A 346 21.53 32.24 -12.87
N LEU A 347 20.35 32.82 -13.10
CA LEU A 347 20.22 34.26 -13.27
C LEU A 347 19.97 34.90 -11.91
N GLU A 348 20.75 35.92 -11.61
CA GLU A 348 20.76 36.64 -10.34
C GLU A 348 19.46 37.46 -10.18
N GLY A 349 18.46 36.84 -9.57
CA GLY A 349 17.37 37.55 -8.90
C GLY A 349 17.60 37.47 -7.40
N GLU A 350 17.97 38.58 -6.76
CA GLU A 350 18.17 38.65 -5.31
C GLU A 350 16.84 38.49 -4.54
N SER A 351 16.37 37.25 -4.37
CA SER A 351 15.68 36.91 -3.11
C SER A 351 16.71 37.10 -2.00
N SER A 352 16.49 38.04 -1.09
CA SER A 352 17.53 38.32 -0.10
C SER A 352 17.76 37.11 0.80
N SER A 353 18.96 36.98 1.35
CA SER A 353 19.27 35.96 2.37
C SER A 353 18.31 36.02 3.56
N VAL A 354 17.73 37.19 3.82
CA VAL A 354 16.71 37.43 4.85
C VAL A 354 15.35 36.84 4.44
N ASP A 355 14.97 36.87 3.16
CA ASP A 355 13.70 36.29 2.68
C ASP A 355 13.71 34.76 2.77
N LYS A 356 14.82 34.11 2.40
CA LYS A 356 15.00 32.66 2.57
C LYS A 356 15.00 32.23 4.06
N LEU A 357 15.62 33.02 4.94
CA LEU A 357 15.52 32.81 6.39
C LEU A 357 14.09 33.05 6.95
N GLN A 358 13.32 33.98 6.38
CA GLN A 358 11.89 34.16 6.71
C GLN A 358 11.04 32.97 6.24
N HIS A 359 11.30 32.43 5.05
CA HIS A 359 10.61 31.27 4.49
C HIS A 359 10.89 30.00 5.34
N LEU A 360 12.14 29.77 5.76
CA LEU A 360 12.48 28.74 6.75
C LEU A 360 11.78 28.94 8.10
N SER A 361 11.64 30.18 8.57
CA SER A 361 10.90 30.49 9.79
C SER A 361 9.39 30.22 9.67
N ALA A 362 8.80 30.43 8.48
CA ALA A 362 7.44 30.01 8.17
C ALA A 362 7.33 28.47 8.11
N PHE A 363 8.30 27.81 7.48
CA PHE A 363 8.36 26.36 7.34
C PHE A 363 8.42 25.62 8.69
N ASP A 364 9.31 26.01 9.61
CA ASP A 364 9.33 25.47 10.97
C ASP A 364 7.97 25.68 11.65
N LYS A 365 7.47 26.91 11.63
CA LYS A 365 6.23 27.30 12.32
C LYS A 365 5.00 26.53 11.84
N ALA A 366 4.98 26.10 10.58
CA ALA A 366 3.95 25.20 10.03
C ALA A 366 4.19 23.74 10.44
N HIS A 367 5.41 23.21 10.27
CA HIS A 367 5.70 21.78 10.46
C HIS A 367 6.07 21.38 11.89
N LYS A 368 6.17 22.31 12.84
CA LYS A 368 6.59 22.07 14.25
C LYS A 368 5.77 21.02 14.99
N LEU A 369 4.51 20.81 14.58
CA LEU A 369 3.58 19.82 15.15
C LEU A 369 3.19 18.69 14.17
N ASP A 370 3.76 18.65 12.96
CA ASP A 370 3.48 17.59 11.98
C ASP A 370 4.08 16.24 12.44
N PRO A 371 3.31 15.17 12.65
CA PRO A 371 3.85 13.90 13.12
C PRO A 371 4.67 13.11 12.07
N ASN A 372 4.70 13.53 10.80
CA ASN A 372 5.46 12.88 9.73
C ASN A 372 6.81 13.57 9.43
N MET A 373 6.99 14.85 9.76
CA MET A 373 8.26 15.55 9.56
C MET A 373 9.34 15.07 10.57
N PRO A 374 10.55 14.65 10.14
CA PRO A 374 11.61 14.19 11.05
C PRO A 374 11.99 15.23 12.12
N ILE A 375 12.29 14.75 13.34
CA ILE A 375 12.75 15.63 14.42
C ILE A 375 14.13 16.22 14.11
N ASP A 376 15.01 15.44 13.46
CA ASP A 376 16.38 15.84 13.18
C ASP A 376 16.44 16.96 12.12
N GLU A 377 15.68 16.84 11.02
CA GLU A 377 15.56 17.90 10.01
C GLU A 377 14.98 19.20 10.62
N LEU A 378 14.05 19.11 11.58
CA LEU A 378 13.56 20.29 12.33
C LEU A 378 14.57 20.82 13.37
N ASN A 379 15.48 19.99 13.88
CA ASN A 379 16.59 20.46 14.71
C ASN A 379 17.59 21.26 13.88
N ASP A 380 17.87 20.84 12.64
CA ASP A 380 18.73 21.57 11.72
C ASP A 380 18.12 22.90 11.25
N VAL A 381 16.81 22.93 10.98
CA VAL A 381 16.08 24.19 10.71
C VAL A 381 16.08 25.13 11.92
N ASP A 382 15.73 24.65 13.13
CA ASP A 382 15.82 25.45 14.36
C ASP A 382 17.26 25.99 14.56
N ALA A 383 18.30 25.20 14.25
CA ALA A 383 19.70 25.59 14.39
C ALA A 383 20.15 26.64 13.35
N ALA A 384 19.71 26.52 12.08
CA ALA A 384 19.98 27.53 11.05
C ALA A 384 19.31 28.88 11.40
N ILE A 385 18.04 28.85 11.84
CA ILE A 385 17.31 30.04 12.29
C ILE A 385 17.98 30.65 13.53
N ALA A 386 18.35 29.85 14.53
CA ALA A 386 18.96 30.35 15.77
C ALA A 386 20.39 30.87 15.60
N THR A 387 21.12 30.43 14.58
CA THR A 387 22.47 30.95 14.25
C THR A 387 22.45 32.12 13.27
N GLY A 388 21.33 32.35 12.57
CA GLY A 388 21.23 33.36 11.50
C GLY A 388 22.11 33.05 10.28
N ASN A 389 22.62 31.82 10.15
CA ASN A 389 23.50 31.44 9.06
C ASN A 389 22.69 31.27 7.77
N ALA A 390 22.75 32.28 6.90
CA ALA A 390 22.07 32.30 5.60
C ALA A 390 22.52 31.17 4.67
N GLU A 391 23.81 30.84 4.61
CA GLU A 391 24.36 29.81 3.73
C GLU A 391 23.82 28.42 4.12
N LYS A 392 23.93 28.05 5.40
CA LYS A 392 23.34 26.79 5.91
C LYS A 392 21.81 26.79 5.77
N GLY A 393 21.16 27.95 5.86
CA GLY A 393 19.74 28.10 5.56
C GLY A 393 19.42 27.72 4.10
N ILE A 394 20.12 28.31 3.14
CA ILE A 394 19.97 28.06 1.70
C ILE A 394 20.17 26.57 1.37
N GLU A 395 21.19 25.91 1.94
CA GLU A 395 21.41 24.47 1.75
C GLU A 395 20.23 23.62 2.22
N ILE A 396 19.70 23.91 3.41
CA ILE A 396 18.56 23.18 4.01
C ILE A 396 17.28 23.42 3.20
N GLU A 397 17.03 24.66 2.79
CA GLU A 397 15.88 25.03 1.98
C GLU A 397 15.92 24.31 0.61
N HIS A 398 17.06 24.33 -0.06
CA HIS A 398 17.23 23.67 -1.35
C HIS A 398 16.99 22.15 -1.24
N ALA A 399 17.56 21.51 -0.20
CA ALA A 399 17.44 20.08 0.03
C ALA A 399 16.03 19.61 0.47
N LEU A 400 15.27 20.45 1.19
CA LEU A 400 13.94 20.11 1.71
C LEU A 400 12.77 20.58 0.80
N MET A 401 12.99 21.62 -0.03
CA MET A 401 11.91 22.30 -0.75
C MET A 401 12.17 22.43 -2.26
N GLU A 402 13.42 22.58 -2.71
CA GLU A 402 13.75 22.77 -4.14
C GLU A 402 14.02 21.45 -4.89
N ASP A 403 14.89 20.57 -4.37
CA ASP A 403 15.31 19.31 -5.03
C ASP A 403 14.28 18.17 -4.94
N ASN A 404 13.56 18.08 -3.82
CA ASN A 404 12.82 16.89 -3.41
C ASN A 404 11.62 17.24 -2.52
N SER A 405 10.75 16.26 -2.25
CA SER A 405 9.71 16.36 -1.22
C SER A 405 10.36 16.33 0.18
N PRO A 406 9.90 17.12 1.17
CA PRO A 406 10.43 17.04 2.53
C PRO A 406 10.18 15.67 3.16
N TYR A 407 9.09 14.97 2.83
CA TYR A 407 8.77 13.66 3.45
C TYR A 407 9.64 12.51 2.90
N PRO A 408 10.41 11.78 3.75
CA PRO A 408 11.26 10.67 3.31
C PRO A 408 10.52 9.53 2.59
N GLU A 409 9.29 9.24 3.00
CA GLU A 409 8.41 8.22 2.42
C GLU A 409 8.10 8.52 0.94
N VAL A 410 7.85 9.79 0.63
CA VAL A 410 7.62 10.26 -0.73
C VAL A 410 8.93 10.20 -1.54
N ARG A 411 10.05 10.69 -0.97
CA ARG A 411 11.40 10.66 -1.58
C ARG A 411 11.84 9.25 -2.01
N ALA A 412 11.46 8.21 -1.27
CA ALA A 412 11.86 6.82 -1.55
C ALA A 412 11.14 6.17 -2.76
N VAL A 413 9.98 6.72 -3.14
CA VAL A 413 9.05 6.10 -4.09
C VAL A 413 8.80 6.98 -5.32
N VAL A 414 8.58 8.27 -5.10
CA VAL A 414 8.10 9.20 -6.13
C VAL A 414 9.29 9.93 -6.74
N ARG A 415 9.42 9.84 -8.08
CA ARG A 415 10.50 10.50 -8.82
C ARG A 415 10.34 12.03 -8.76
N ASN A 416 11.44 12.74 -8.50
CA ASN A 416 11.53 14.21 -8.48
C ASN A 416 11.71 14.83 -9.89
N TYR A 417 11.50 14.05 -10.94
CA TYR A 417 11.45 14.48 -12.33
C TYR A 417 10.22 13.87 -13.02
N ASP A 418 9.86 14.40 -14.19
CA ASP A 418 8.83 13.83 -15.06
C ASP A 418 9.42 13.24 -16.35
N VAL A 419 8.67 12.37 -17.01
CA VAL A 419 8.97 11.81 -18.33
C VAL A 419 7.77 12.03 -19.26
N ASP A 420 8.01 12.62 -20.43
CA ASP A 420 6.99 12.77 -21.48
C ASP A 420 6.70 11.42 -22.13
N VAL A 421 5.67 10.76 -21.62
CA VAL A 421 5.05 9.56 -22.20
C VAL A 421 3.53 9.76 -22.28
N PRO A 422 2.87 9.28 -23.34
CA PRO A 422 1.44 9.52 -23.55
C PRO A 422 0.61 8.80 -22.47
N ALA A 423 -0.25 9.53 -21.78
CA ALA A 423 -1.16 8.98 -20.76
C ALA A 423 -2.58 8.69 -21.29
N ASN A 424 -3.06 9.52 -22.22
CA ASN A 424 -4.41 9.45 -22.77
C ASN A 424 -4.39 8.68 -24.10
N THR A 425 -4.62 7.36 -24.07
CA THR A 425 -4.52 6.49 -25.25
C THR A 425 -5.74 5.59 -25.36
N ILE A 426 -6.12 5.20 -26.58
CA ILE A 426 -7.23 4.24 -26.79
C ILE A 426 -6.92 2.89 -26.12
N ARG A 427 -5.64 2.48 -26.10
CA ARG A 427 -5.14 1.34 -25.31
C ARG A 427 -5.55 1.44 -23.84
N ALA A 428 -5.27 2.57 -23.19
CA ALA A 428 -5.63 2.80 -21.78
C ALA A 428 -7.15 2.77 -21.56
N TRP A 429 -7.93 3.45 -22.40
CA TRP A 429 -9.39 3.49 -22.28
C TRP A 429 -10.07 2.13 -22.51
N VAL A 430 -9.64 1.37 -23.52
CA VAL A 430 -10.24 0.05 -23.83
C VAL A 430 -9.90 -0.97 -22.75
N ILE A 431 -8.63 -1.06 -22.33
CA ILE A 431 -8.23 -1.96 -21.23
C ILE A 431 -8.92 -1.53 -19.92
N GLY A 432 -8.97 -0.22 -19.64
CA GLY A 432 -9.65 0.37 -18.50
C GLY A 432 -11.13 -0.01 -18.44
N LEU A 433 -11.92 0.27 -19.49
CA LEU A 433 -13.36 -0.05 -19.52
C LEU A 433 -13.64 -1.55 -19.48
N ILE A 434 -12.85 -2.39 -20.13
CA ILE A 434 -13.02 -3.85 -20.09
C ILE A 434 -12.78 -4.38 -18.67
N LEU A 435 -11.66 -4.01 -18.04
CA LEU A 435 -11.36 -4.42 -16.66
C LEU A 435 -12.35 -3.79 -15.66
N CYS A 436 -12.81 -2.55 -15.90
CA CYS A 436 -13.88 -1.94 -15.13
C CYS A 436 -15.18 -2.76 -15.20
N THR A 437 -15.57 -3.23 -16.39
CA THR A 437 -16.79 -4.03 -16.59
C THR A 437 -16.69 -5.36 -15.83
N ILE A 438 -15.57 -6.07 -15.98
CA ILE A 438 -15.34 -7.37 -15.34
C ILE A 438 -15.28 -7.23 -13.82
N GLY A 439 -14.47 -6.30 -13.30
CA GLY A 439 -14.32 -6.10 -11.85
C GLY A 439 -15.59 -5.59 -11.18
N SER A 440 -16.33 -4.66 -11.81
CA SER A 440 -17.62 -4.18 -11.29
C SER A 440 -18.64 -5.32 -11.21
N GLY A 441 -18.78 -6.10 -12.30
CA GLY A 441 -19.74 -7.20 -12.35
C GLY A 441 -19.40 -8.33 -11.38
N VAL A 442 -18.12 -8.71 -11.28
CA VAL A 442 -17.70 -9.76 -10.34
C VAL A 442 -17.82 -9.29 -8.89
N ASN A 443 -17.43 -8.05 -8.55
CA ASN A 443 -17.59 -7.52 -7.18
C ASN A 443 -19.07 -7.40 -6.79
N MET A 444 -19.94 -6.95 -7.70
CA MET A 444 -21.39 -6.97 -7.47
C MET A 444 -21.89 -8.38 -7.17
N LEU A 445 -21.60 -9.35 -8.05
CA LEU A 445 -22.07 -10.73 -7.88
C LEU A 445 -21.54 -11.34 -6.58
N LEU A 446 -20.24 -11.25 -6.30
CA LEU A 446 -19.62 -11.84 -5.11
C LEU A 446 -20.05 -11.17 -3.80
N SER A 447 -20.54 -9.93 -3.81
CA SER A 447 -21.11 -9.27 -2.62
C SER A 447 -22.42 -9.90 -2.14
N LEU A 448 -23.14 -10.63 -3.01
CA LEU A 448 -24.34 -11.38 -2.65
C LEU A 448 -24.05 -12.67 -1.88
N ARG A 449 -22.78 -13.11 -1.81
CA ARG A 449 -22.37 -14.37 -1.17
C ARG A 449 -21.84 -14.16 0.25
N ASN A 450 -21.96 -15.19 1.08
CA ASN A 450 -21.27 -15.30 2.36
C ASN A 450 -20.26 -16.49 2.31
N PRO A 451 -18.95 -16.29 2.60
CA PRO A 451 -18.28 -15.01 2.78
C PRO A 451 -18.22 -14.22 1.47
N SER A 452 -18.34 -12.89 1.58
CA SER A 452 -18.21 -11.95 0.47
C SER A 452 -16.74 -11.79 0.07
N VAL A 453 -16.44 -11.76 -1.23
CA VAL A 453 -15.09 -11.60 -1.77
C VAL A 453 -15.06 -10.41 -2.73
N ALA A 454 -14.02 -9.56 -2.64
CA ALA A 454 -13.86 -8.39 -3.50
C ALA A 454 -12.50 -8.39 -4.21
N ILE A 455 -12.51 -8.06 -5.50
CA ILE A 455 -11.32 -7.79 -6.32
C ILE A 455 -10.88 -6.35 -6.04
N THR A 456 -9.65 -6.17 -5.57
CA THR A 456 -9.04 -4.86 -5.31
C THR A 456 -8.30 -4.32 -6.54
N THR A 457 -7.95 -3.03 -6.50
CA THR A 457 -7.20 -2.34 -7.56
C THR A 457 -5.82 -2.93 -7.83
N TYR A 458 -5.13 -3.49 -6.83
CA TYR A 458 -3.83 -4.15 -7.03
C TYR A 458 -3.90 -5.35 -8.01
N VAL A 459 -5.01 -6.10 -8.01
CA VAL A 459 -5.23 -7.20 -8.96
C VAL A 459 -5.32 -6.66 -10.39
N ILE A 460 -5.98 -5.51 -10.57
CA ILE A 460 -6.08 -4.83 -11.86
C ILE A 460 -4.70 -4.32 -12.30
N GLN A 461 -3.92 -3.73 -11.39
CA GLN A 461 -2.55 -3.29 -11.67
C GLN A 461 -1.63 -4.47 -12.07
N LEU A 462 -1.87 -5.68 -11.56
CA LEU A 462 -1.13 -6.86 -12.00
C LEU A 462 -1.61 -7.40 -13.35
N ILE A 463 -2.92 -7.39 -13.63
CA ILE A 463 -3.54 -7.93 -14.85
C ILE A 463 -3.40 -6.99 -16.05
N ALA A 464 -3.49 -5.67 -15.84
CA ALA A 464 -3.36 -4.67 -16.89
C ALA A 464 -1.96 -4.62 -17.51
N TYR A 465 -0.91 -4.94 -16.74
CA TYR A 465 0.47 -4.99 -17.25
C TYR A 465 0.69 -6.00 -18.39
N PRO A 466 0.41 -7.31 -18.25
CA PRO A 466 0.53 -8.26 -19.35
C PRO A 466 -0.49 -8.02 -20.48
N ILE A 467 -1.67 -7.45 -20.20
CA ILE A 467 -2.62 -7.07 -21.26
C ILE A 467 -2.09 -5.89 -22.08
N GLY A 468 -1.50 -4.87 -21.46
CA GLY A 468 -0.84 -3.76 -22.15
C GLY A 468 0.34 -4.23 -23.00
N LEU A 469 1.19 -5.12 -22.47
CA LEU A 469 2.26 -5.75 -23.23
C LEU A 469 1.76 -6.66 -24.37
N ALA A 470 0.60 -7.31 -24.21
CA ALA A 470 -0.03 -8.08 -25.30
C ALA A 470 -0.59 -7.15 -26.39
N TRP A 471 -1.17 -6.02 -26.01
CA TRP A 471 -1.64 -4.98 -26.94
C TRP A 471 -0.48 -4.42 -27.78
N ASP A 472 0.68 -4.17 -27.16
CA ASP A 472 1.92 -3.78 -27.86
C ASP A 472 2.41 -4.81 -28.90
N LEU A 473 2.12 -6.09 -28.68
CA LEU A 473 2.54 -7.19 -29.56
C LEU A 473 1.52 -7.49 -30.68
N VAL A 474 0.23 -7.18 -30.46
CA VAL A 474 -0.87 -7.54 -31.36
C VAL A 474 -1.35 -6.37 -32.22
N MET A 475 -1.44 -5.16 -31.67
CA MET A 475 -2.05 -4.04 -32.37
C MET A 475 -1.08 -3.33 -33.34
N PRO A 476 -1.58 -2.88 -34.51
CA PRO A 476 -0.76 -2.17 -35.47
C PRO A 476 -0.36 -0.79 -34.95
N ASP A 477 0.88 -0.42 -35.19
CA ASP A 477 1.37 0.95 -35.05
C ASP A 477 1.03 1.70 -36.34
N ARG A 478 -0.10 2.42 -36.32
CA ARG A 478 -0.66 3.13 -37.47
C ARG A 478 -1.54 4.28 -36.99
N GLU A 479 -1.34 5.45 -37.57
CA GLU A 479 -2.29 6.55 -37.45
C GLU A 479 -3.52 6.30 -38.33
N TRP A 480 -4.68 6.51 -37.73
CA TRP A 480 -6.00 6.50 -38.36
C TRP A 480 -6.56 7.91 -38.27
N ASP A 481 -7.02 8.45 -39.40
CA ASP A 481 -7.74 9.72 -39.45
C ASP A 481 -9.21 9.41 -39.67
N VAL A 482 -10.06 9.75 -38.69
CA VAL A 482 -11.50 9.45 -38.72
C VAL A 482 -12.25 10.71 -38.32
N PHE A 483 -13.04 11.25 -39.24
CA PHE A 483 -13.74 12.53 -39.09
C PHE A 483 -12.83 13.71 -38.68
N GLY A 484 -11.56 13.72 -39.12
CA GLY A 484 -10.57 14.75 -38.79
C GLY A 484 -9.86 14.55 -37.46
N TYR A 485 -10.17 13.49 -36.71
CA TYR A 485 -9.45 13.10 -35.50
C TYR A 485 -8.42 12.03 -35.82
N LYS A 486 -7.14 12.40 -35.70
CA LYS A 486 -6.01 11.47 -35.80
C LYS A 486 -5.80 10.72 -34.49
N PHE A 487 -5.75 9.40 -34.55
CA PHE A 487 -5.41 8.55 -33.42
C PHE A 487 -4.53 7.36 -33.83
N ASN A 488 -3.69 6.88 -32.90
CA ASN A 488 -2.93 5.65 -33.05
C ASN A 488 -3.36 4.66 -31.96
N LEU A 489 -3.56 3.39 -32.33
CA LEU A 489 -3.91 2.31 -31.40
C LEU A 489 -2.72 1.88 -30.53
N LYS A 490 -1.49 2.21 -30.95
CA LYS A 490 -0.23 1.89 -30.29
C LYS A 490 0.75 3.07 -30.43
N PRO A 491 0.51 4.20 -29.73
CA PRO A 491 1.32 5.43 -29.86
C PRO A 491 2.71 5.35 -29.20
N GLY A 492 3.28 4.16 -29.08
CA GLY A 492 4.48 3.85 -28.29
C GLY A 492 4.28 2.61 -27.43
N LYS A 493 5.33 2.21 -26.69
CA LYS A 493 5.27 1.10 -25.73
C LYS A 493 4.30 1.41 -24.57
N PHE A 494 3.64 0.40 -24.04
CA PHE A 494 2.79 0.52 -22.86
C PHE A 494 3.61 1.07 -21.68
N ASN A 495 3.18 2.21 -21.13
CA ASN A 495 3.96 2.95 -20.13
C ASN A 495 3.21 3.11 -18.79
N PHE A 496 3.91 3.61 -17.77
CA PHE A 496 3.36 3.73 -16.42
C PHE A 496 2.21 4.74 -16.30
N LYS A 497 2.14 5.81 -17.11
CA LYS A 497 1.04 6.79 -17.06
C LYS A 497 -0.26 6.21 -17.62
N GLU A 498 -0.20 5.48 -18.73
CA GLU A 498 -1.35 4.69 -19.22
C GLU A 498 -1.81 3.67 -18.19
N HIS A 499 -0.85 3.03 -17.51
CA HIS A 499 -1.14 2.03 -16.49
C HIS A 499 -1.85 2.64 -15.27
N VAL A 500 -1.45 3.84 -14.85
CA VAL A 500 -2.14 4.62 -13.80
C VAL A 500 -3.56 4.97 -14.23
N VAL A 501 -3.78 5.39 -15.48
CA VAL A 501 -5.14 5.69 -15.99
C VAL A 501 -6.05 4.46 -15.91
N ILE A 502 -5.58 3.28 -16.34
CA ILE A 502 -6.34 2.01 -16.24
C ILE A 502 -6.74 1.70 -14.79
N VAL A 503 -5.82 1.85 -13.84
CA VAL A 503 -6.07 1.50 -12.42
C VAL A 503 -6.95 2.55 -11.73
N ALA A 504 -6.78 3.85 -12.04
CA ALA A 504 -7.63 4.91 -11.52
C ALA A 504 -9.09 4.75 -11.99
N MET A 505 -9.32 4.27 -13.21
CA MET A 505 -10.67 3.89 -13.67
C MET A 505 -11.26 2.78 -12.80
N SER A 506 -10.49 1.73 -12.49
CA SER A 506 -10.95 0.64 -11.61
C SER A 506 -11.14 1.08 -10.15
N ASN A 507 -10.34 2.03 -9.63
CA ASN A 507 -10.53 2.58 -8.29
C ASN A 507 -11.82 3.40 -8.21
N ALA A 508 -12.03 4.29 -9.18
CA ALA A 508 -13.26 5.06 -9.38
C ALA A 508 -14.51 4.19 -9.66
N ALA A 509 -14.32 2.95 -10.12
CA ALA A 509 -15.40 1.99 -10.39
C ALA A 509 -15.78 1.14 -9.16
N TYR A 510 -14.80 0.57 -8.45
CA TYR A 510 -15.03 -0.41 -7.36
C TYR A 510 -13.89 -0.48 -6.33
N GLY A 511 -13.14 0.61 -6.11
CA GLY A 511 -12.08 0.65 -5.11
C GLY A 511 -12.53 0.23 -3.69
N GLY A 512 -13.77 0.58 -3.34
CA GLY A 512 -14.44 0.17 -2.10
C GLY A 512 -15.26 -1.13 -2.17
N GLY A 513 -15.09 -1.96 -3.21
CA GLY A 513 -15.89 -3.17 -3.43
C GLY A 513 -17.14 -2.90 -4.29
N SER A 514 -18.28 -3.50 -3.93
CA SER A 514 -19.55 -3.24 -4.62
C SER A 514 -20.11 -1.85 -4.30
N LEU A 515 -20.98 -1.35 -5.19
CA LEU A 515 -21.64 -0.06 -5.06
C LEU A 515 -22.59 -0.07 -3.85
N TYR A 516 -22.25 0.64 -2.77
CA TYR A 516 -23.04 0.72 -1.52
C TYR A 516 -24.55 1.04 -1.69
N ALA A 517 -24.93 1.66 -2.82
CA ALA A 517 -26.33 1.88 -3.17
C ALA A 517 -27.10 0.58 -3.46
N THR A 518 -26.45 -0.48 -3.98
CA THR A 518 -27.13 -1.74 -4.31
C THR A 518 -27.60 -2.48 -3.06
N ASP A 519 -26.92 -2.36 -1.92
CA ASP A 519 -27.40 -2.93 -0.65
C ASP A 519 -28.72 -2.28 -0.18
N VAL A 520 -28.87 -0.97 -0.38
CA VAL A 520 -30.14 -0.27 -0.12
C VAL A 520 -31.23 -0.74 -1.09
N LEU A 521 -30.91 -0.91 -2.38
CA LEU A 521 -31.86 -1.38 -3.39
C LEU A 521 -32.28 -2.84 -3.18
N LEU A 522 -31.35 -3.70 -2.77
CA LEU A 522 -31.60 -5.09 -2.39
C LEU A 522 -32.48 -5.15 -1.14
N ALA A 523 -32.14 -4.40 -0.08
CA ALA A 523 -32.95 -4.36 1.14
C ALA A 523 -34.36 -3.80 0.90
N GLN A 524 -34.48 -2.75 0.08
CA GLN A 524 -35.75 -2.18 -0.35
C GLN A 524 -36.62 -3.21 -1.09
N ARG A 525 -36.04 -3.94 -2.05
CA ARG A 525 -36.78 -4.87 -2.92
C ARG A 525 -37.12 -6.19 -2.23
N LEU A 526 -36.21 -6.75 -1.42
CA LEU A 526 -36.33 -8.08 -0.83
C LEU A 526 -36.96 -8.08 0.56
N PHE A 527 -36.58 -7.13 1.43
CA PHE A 527 -37.06 -7.12 2.83
C PHE A 527 -38.22 -6.13 3.05
N TYR A 528 -38.32 -5.07 2.23
CA TYR A 528 -39.45 -4.13 2.25
C TYR A 528 -40.44 -4.33 1.08
N GLY A 529 -40.17 -5.24 0.13
CA GLY A 529 -41.06 -5.58 -0.97
C GLY A 529 -41.32 -4.46 -1.99
N GLN A 530 -40.47 -3.42 -2.04
CA GLN A 530 -40.68 -2.22 -2.83
C GLN A 530 -39.74 -2.17 -4.05
N ASP A 531 -40.30 -2.21 -5.26
CA ASP A 531 -39.55 -1.98 -6.50
C ASP A 531 -39.97 -0.64 -7.14
N PHE A 532 -39.00 0.26 -7.34
CA PHE A 532 -39.19 1.56 -7.99
C PHE A 532 -38.67 1.59 -9.44
N GLY A 533 -38.24 0.45 -9.96
CA GLY A 533 -37.79 0.27 -11.34
C GLY A 533 -36.37 0.76 -11.63
N TRP A 534 -35.86 0.37 -12.79
CA TRP A 534 -34.47 0.62 -13.22
C TRP A 534 -34.06 2.10 -13.22
N ALA A 535 -34.97 3.01 -13.54
CA ALA A 535 -34.68 4.45 -13.59
C ALA A 535 -34.30 5.00 -12.20
N PHE A 536 -35.05 4.65 -11.15
CA PHE A 536 -34.72 5.00 -9.76
C PHE A 536 -33.36 4.43 -9.37
N GLN A 537 -33.16 3.14 -9.64
CA GLN A 537 -31.93 2.42 -9.29
C GLN A 537 -30.70 3.08 -9.93
N MET A 538 -30.73 3.33 -11.25
CA MET A 538 -29.64 3.94 -12.01
C MET A 538 -29.32 5.36 -11.53
N LEU A 539 -30.34 6.21 -11.34
CA LEU A 539 -30.12 7.58 -10.90
C LEU A 539 -29.59 7.64 -9.46
N PHE A 540 -30.08 6.78 -8.57
CA PHE A 540 -29.56 6.65 -7.20
C PHE A 540 -28.11 6.15 -7.17
N GLY A 541 -27.77 5.14 -7.97
CA GLY A 541 -26.39 4.63 -8.07
C GLY A 541 -25.41 5.63 -8.67
N ILE A 542 -25.78 6.30 -9.76
CA ILE A 542 -24.92 7.30 -10.42
C ILE A 542 -24.71 8.52 -9.52
N THR A 543 -25.78 9.06 -8.91
CA THR A 543 -25.67 10.27 -8.09
C THR A 543 -24.91 10.04 -6.79
N THR A 544 -25.05 8.89 -6.12
CA THR A 544 -24.30 8.63 -4.86
C THR A 544 -22.78 8.56 -5.07
N LEU A 545 -22.30 8.07 -6.22
CA LEU A 545 -20.90 8.16 -6.63
C LEU A 545 -20.52 9.59 -7.05
N CYS A 546 -21.20 10.14 -8.06
CA CYS A 546 -20.75 11.34 -8.77
C CYS A 546 -20.88 12.63 -7.94
N THR A 547 -21.78 12.67 -6.94
CA THR A 547 -21.86 13.78 -5.97
C THR A 547 -20.59 13.89 -5.15
N GLY A 548 -20.00 12.75 -4.74
CA GLY A 548 -18.68 12.73 -4.09
C GLY A 548 -17.57 13.24 -4.99
N TYR A 549 -17.63 12.95 -6.30
CA TYR A 549 -16.60 13.41 -7.23
C TYR A 549 -16.55 14.94 -7.37
N GLY A 550 -17.72 15.59 -7.39
CA GLY A 550 -17.81 17.05 -7.36
C GLY A 550 -17.19 17.68 -6.10
N LEU A 551 -17.34 17.05 -4.94
CA LEU A 551 -16.72 17.52 -3.69
C LEU A 551 -15.20 17.29 -3.66
N ALA A 552 -14.70 16.15 -4.15
CA ALA A 552 -13.27 15.84 -4.22
C ALA A 552 -12.47 16.93 -4.96
N GLY A 553 -13.01 17.38 -6.10
CA GLY A 553 -12.41 18.44 -6.91
C GLY A 553 -12.25 19.77 -6.19
N LEU A 554 -13.26 20.16 -5.40
CA LEU A 554 -13.25 21.39 -4.59
C LEU A 554 -12.33 21.28 -3.36
N ALA A 555 -12.03 20.06 -2.92
CA ALA A 555 -11.11 19.75 -1.83
C ALA A 555 -9.64 19.61 -2.27
N ARG A 556 -9.32 19.57 -3.57
CA ARG A 556 -7.94 19.36 -4.10
C ARG A 556 -6.90 20.27 -3.46
N ARG A 557 -7.23 21.54 -3.25
CA ARG A 557 -6.35 22.53 -2.60
C ARG A 557 -5.94 22.19 -1.17
N PHE A 558 -6.76 21.42 -0.45
CA PHE A 558 -6.49 21.02 0.94
C PHE A 558 -5.95 19.59 1.04
N LEU A 559 -6.38 18.70 0.13
CA LEU A 559 -6.13 17.26 0.23
C LEU A 559 -5.11 16.70 -0.79
N VAL A 560 -4.84 17.41 -1.89
CA VAL A 560 -3.99 16.92 -2.99
C VAL A 560 -2.75 17.79 -3.18
N TRP A 561 -2.92 19.10 -3.21
CA TRP A 561 -1.84 20.05 -3.51
C TRP A 561 -0.77 20.19 -2.41
N PRO A 562 -1.07 20.16 -1.10
CA PRO A 562 -0.04 20.31 -0.08
C PRO A 562 0.88 19.08 0.01
N ALA A 563 2.19 19.30 0.19
CA ALA A 563 3.17 18.23 0.38
C ALA A 563 2.84 17.32 1.59
N ALA A 564 2.35 17.92 2.69
CA ALA A 564 1.95 17.23 3.93
C ALA A 564 0.83 16.18 3.74
N MET A 565 0.09 16.24 2.63
CA MET A 565 -0.92 15.25 2.29
C MET A 565 -0.25 14.08 1.56
N ILE A 566 0.33 13.15 2.34
CA ILE A 566 1.19 12.06 1.84
C ILE A 566 0.39 10.96 1.12
N TRP A 567 -0.81 10.63 1.60
CA TRP A 567 -1.60 9.47 1.16
C TRP A 567 -0.77 8.17 1.05
N PRO A 568 -0.32 7.58 2.18
CA PRO A 568 0.64 6.47 2.17
C PRO A 568 0.25 5.24 1.32
N ALA A 569 -1.05 4.95 1.14
CA ALA A 569 -1.52 3.90 0.24
C ALA A 569 -1.16 4.14 -1.23
N ASP A 570 -1.07 5.39 -1.68
CA ASP A 570 -0.66 5.70 -3.05
C ASP A 570 0.82 5.49 -3.28
N LEU A 571 1.64 5.54 -2.22
CA LEU A 571 3.04 5.15 -2.30
C LEU A 571 3.18 3.66 -2.61
N VAL A 572 2.23 2.80 -2.20
CA VAL A 572 2.19 1.39 -2.63
C VAL A 572 1.89 1.28 -4.12
N ASN A 573 0.85 1.97 -4.58
CA ASN A 573 0.49 2.03 -6.01
C ASN A 573 1.67 2.54 -6.86
N CYS A 574 2.28 3.67 -6.49
CA CYS A 574 3.45 4.26 -7.14
C CYS A 574 4.64 3.29 -7.15
N ALA A 575 4.96 2.68 -6.01
CA ALA A 575 6.05 1.71 -5.89
C ALA A 575 5.82 0.50 -6.81
N LEU A 576 4.59 -0.01 -6.90
CA LEU A 576 4.26 -1.12 -7.80
C LEU A 576 4.27 -0.70 -9.28
N PHE A 577 3.80 0.49 -9.65
CA PHE A 577 3.89 1.00 -11.04
C PHE A 577 5.34 1.06 -11.52
N TYR A 578 6.23 1.68 -10.74
CA TYR A 578 7.66 1.69 -11.08
C TYR A 578 8.25 0.28 -11.03
N THR A 579 7.86 -0.57 -10.09
CA THR A 579 8.38 -1.96 -9.98
C THR A 579 7.97 -2.86 -11.14
N LEU A 580 6.82 -2.65 -11.78
CA LEU A 580 6.40 -3.41 -12.96
C LEU A 580 7.08 -2.91 -14.24
N HIS A 581 7.31 -1.60 -14.36
CA HIS A 581 7.92 -0.99 -15.56
C HIS A 581 9.45 -0.88 -15.51
N ASP A 582 10.08 -0.93 -14.33
CA ASP A 582 11.52 -0.77 -14.11
C ASP A 582 12.16 -2.06 -13.54
N HIS A 583 12.94 -2.73 -14.39
CA HIS A 583 13.58 -4.01 -14.10
C HIS A 583 15.04 -3.87 -13.65
N SER A 584 15.45 -2.68 -13.21
CA SER A 584 16.80 -2.42 -12.69
C SER A 584 17.13 -3.23 -11.42
N ARG A 585 18.43 -3.38 -11.15
CA ARG A 585 18.92 -3.91 -9.86
C ARG A 585 19.01 -2.78 -8.86
N SER A 586 18.67 -3.07 -7.61
CA SER A 586 18.86 -2.14 -6.50
C SER A 586 20.35 -1.92 -6.21
N ASP A 587 20.69 -0.67 -5.87
CA ASP A 587 22.02 -0.25 -5.42
C ASP A 587 22.30 -0.76 -3.98
N PRO A 588 23.27 -1.66 -3.76
CA PRO A 588 23.55 -2.24 -2.45
C PRO A 588 23.93 -1.22 -1.36
N SER A 589 24.50 -0.06 -1.75
CA SER A 589 24.89 0.98 -0.79
C SER A 589 23.67 1.61 -0.12
N LYS A 590 22.56 1.75 -0.88
CA LYS A 590 21.31 2.36 -0.43
C LYS A 590 20.33 1.37 0.21
N THR A 591 20.64 0.07 0.20
CA THR A 591 19.71 -1.01 0.59
C THR A 591 20.26 -1.94 1.68
N ASN A 592 21.23 -1.49 2.47
CA ASN A 592 21.89 -2.29 3.49
C ASN A 592 22.48 -3.61 2.92
N GLY A 593 23.08 -3.56 1.72
CA GLY A 593 23.73 -4.68 1.05
C GLY A 593 22.83 -5.52 0.11
N TRP A 594 21.54 -5.22 0.00
CA TRP A 594 20.59 -6.02 -0.80
C TRP A 594 20.65 -5.73 -2.31
N THR A 595 21.22 -6.66 -3.07
CA THR A 595 21.37 -6.62 -4.55
C THR A 595 20.10 -7.01 -5.35
N ILE A 596 19.02 -7.43 -4.68
CA ILE A 596 17.80 -7.90 -5.36
C ILE A 596 17.01 -6.72 -5.93
N GLY A 597 16.81 -6.68 -7.25
CA GLY A 597 15.96 -5.68 -7.91
C GLY A 597 14.49 -5.79 -7.48
N ARG A 598 13.82 -4.62 -7.37
CA ARG A 598 12.43 -4.44 -6.91
C ARG A 598 11.47 -5.50 -7.49
N TYR A 599 11.46 -5.69 -8.81
CA TYR A 599 10.58 -6.64 -9.51
C TYR A 599 10.81 -8.11 -9.10
N LYS A 600 12.07 -8.50 -8.89
CA LYS A 600 12.40 -9.87 -8.49
C LYS A 600 11.95 -10.15 -7.05
N LEU A 601 12.02 -9.17 -6.16
CA LEU A 601 11.50 -9.32 -4.79
C LEU A 601 9.97 -9.48 -4.82
N PHE A 602 9.26 -8.64 -5.59
CA PHE A 602 7.82 -8.72 -5.76
C PHE A 602 7.38 -10.12 -6.23
N LEU A 603 8.00 -10.67 -7.29
CA LEU A 603 7.66 -12.01 -7.79
C LEU A 603 7.94 -13.11 -6.77
N ILE A 604 9.04 -13.04 -6.01
CA ILE A 604 9.35 -14.05 -4.98
C ILE A 604 8.32 -14.01 -3.85
N ILE A 605 8.04 -12.83 -3.29
CA ILE A 605 7.11 -12.70 -2.15
C ILE A 605 5.67 -12.99 -2.59
N GLY A 606 5.26 -12.52 -3.77
CA GLY A 606 3.91 -12.81 -4.31
C GLY A 606 3.70 -14.29 -4.60
N SER A 607 4.70 -14.98 -5.15
CA SER A 607 4.63 -16.44 -5.35
C SER A 607 4.62 -17.20 -4.02
N ALA A 608 5.43 -16.77 -3.05
CA ALA A 608 5.47 -17.38 -1.72
C ALA A 608 4.17 -17.18 -0.95
N GLY A 609 3.59 -15.98 -0.98
CA GLY A 609 2.28 -15.68 -0.37
C GLY A 609 1.15 -16.43 -1.05
N PHE A 610 1.15 -16.51 -2.38
CA PHE A 610 0.19 -17.31 -3.16
C PHE A 610 0.20 -18.78 -2.74
N ILE A 611 1.39 -19.41 -2.66
CA ILE A 611 1.54 -20.81 -2.23
C ILE A 611 1.17 -20.96 -0.75
N TRP A 612 1.65 -20.07 0.11
CA TRP A 612 1.44 -20.16 1.56
C TRP A 612 -0.05 -20.09 1.92
N TYR A 613 -0.84 -19.22 1.27
CA TYR A 613 -2.25 -19.02 1.63
C TYR A 613 -3.14 -20.26 1.48
N TRP A 614 -2.77 -21.24 0.65
CA TRP A 614 -3.47 -22.54 0.62
C TRP A 614 -3.45 -23.25 1.97
N VAL A 615 -2.41 -23.02 2.78
CA VAL A 615 -2.23 -23.63 4.09
C VAL A 615 -3.26 -23.10 5.10
N PRO A 616 -3.34 -21.80 5.48
CA PRO A 616 -4.40 -21.31 6.35
C PRO A 616 -5.77 -21.25 5.67
N GLY A 617 -5.87 -20.88 4.38
CA GLY A 617 -7.15 -20.63 3.70
C GLY A 617 -8.00 -21.89 3.41
N TRP A 618 -7.37 -23.07 3.32
CA TRP A 618 -8.07 -24.32 3.01
C TRP A 618 -7.58 -25.54 3.81
N LEU A 619 -6.26 -25.78 3.88
CA LEU A 619 -5.73 -27.02 4.45
C LEU A 619 -5.80 -27.06 5.99
N PHE A 620 -5.54 -25.93 6.67
CA PHE A 620 -5.42 -25.81 8.13
C PHE A 620 -5.93 -24.44 8.61
N LYS A 621 -7.25 -24.28 8.70
CA LYS A 621 -7.91 -23.01 9.06
C LYS A 621 -7.54 -22.47 10.45
N GLY A 622 -7.19 -23.35 11.40
CA GLY A 622 -6.67 -22.95 12.70
C GLY A 622 -5.37 -22.12 12.70
N LEU A 623 -4.62 -22.08 11.59
CA LEU A 623 -3.45 -21.20 11.49
C LEU A 623 -3.81 -19.72 11.30
N SER A 624 -5.06 -19.44 10.87
CA SER A 624 -5.60 -18.09 10.74
C SER A 624 -5.89 -17.50 12.12
N TYR A 625 -6.63 -18.24 12.95
CA TYR A 625 -6.96 -17.87 14.33
C TYR A 625 -6.24 -18.83 15.29
N PHE A 626 -4.94 -18.58 15.53
CA PHE A 626 -4.03 -19.47 16.27
C PHE A 626 -4.24 -19.40 17.79
N THR A 627 -5.47 -19.63 18.25
CA THR A 627 -5.91 -19.56 19.65
C THR A 627 -5.58 -20.85 20.42
N TRP A 628 -4.32 -21.27 20.43
CA TRP A 628 -3.91 -22.57 21.01
C TRP A 628 -4.28 -22.74 22.49
N VAL A 629 -4.34 -21.64 23.25
CA VAL A 629 -4.78 -21.63 24.66
C VAL A 629 -6.25 -22.05 24.78
N CYS A 630 -7.10 -21.63 23.83
CA CYS A 630 -8.49 -22.07 23.75
C CYS A 630 -8.59 -23.53 23.28
N TRP A 631 -7.73 -23.99 22.37
CA TRP A 631 -7.69 -25.42 21.98
C TRP A 631 -7.25 -26.33 23.13
N ALA A 632 -6.41 -25.84 24.04
CA ALA A 632 -6.00 -26.55 25.26
C ALA A 632 -7.09 -26.56 26.36
N ALA A 633 -8.03 -25.61 26.34
CA ALA A 633 -9.12 -25.50 27.32
C ALA A 633 -10.47 -25.10 26.68
N PRO A 634 -10.99 -25.89 25.71
CA PRO A 634 -12.09 -25.47 24.82
C PRO A 634 -13.37 -25.12 25.56
N ASN A 635 -13.65 -25.81 26.68
CA ASN A 635 -14.85 -25.66 27.49
C ASN A 635 -14.70 -24.69 28.68
N ASN A 636 -13.59 -23.95 28.79
CA ASN A 636 -13.38 -22.99 29.87
C ASN A 636 -13.82 -21.57 29.44
N ILE A 637 -14.96 -21.11 29.96
CA ILE A 637 -15.57 -19.81 29.66
C ILE A 637 -14.56 -18.66 29.82
N VAL A 638 -13.79 -18.63 30.92
CA VAL A 638 -12.86 -17.51 31.20
C VAL A 638 -11.67 -17.51 30.23
N VAL A 639 -11.18 -18.69 29.84
CA VAL A 639 -10.09 -18.79 28.84
C VAL A 639 -10.58 -18.34 27.46
N ASN A 640 -11.78 -18.77 27.04
CA ASN A 640 -12.36 -18.35 25.76
C ASN A 640 -12.68 -16.85 25.75
N LYS A 641 -13.22 -16.29 26.86
CA LYS A 641 -13.43 -14.84 27.00
C LYS A 641 -12.13 -14.02 26.83
N LEU A 642 -10.99 -14.50 27.35
CA LEU A 642 -9.72 -13.74 27.33
C LEU A 642 -8.84 -14.00 26.10
N PHE A 643 -8.77 -15.24 25.62
CA PHE A 643 -7.84 -15.66 24.55
C PHE A 643 -8.54 -16.11 23.27
N GLY A 644 -9.87 -16.22 23.27
CA GLY A 644 -10.67 -16.42 22.07
C GLY A 644 -10.61 -15.18 21.16
N ALA A 645 -10.64 -15.41 19.85
CA ALA A 645 -10.41 -14.41 18.83
C ALA A 645 -11.67 -13.99 18.04
N HIS A 646 -12.78 -14.74 18.15
CA HIS A 646 -14.04 -14.43 17.50
C HIS A 646 -15.01 -13.67 18.42
N SER A 647 -15.26 -14.20 19.61
CA SER A 647 -16.19 -13.66 20.61
C SER A 647 -15.49 -13.02 21.82
N GLY A 648 -14.20 -13.33 22.03
CA GLY A 648 -13.37 -12.89 23.15
C GLY A 648 -12.37 -11.75 22.83
N TYR A 649 -11.52 -11.43 23.81
CA TYR A 649 -10.54 -10.33 23.73
C TYR A 649 -9.28 -10.61 22.89
N GLY A 650 -9.00 -11.86 22.51
CA GLY A 650 -7.88 -12.20 21.63
C GLY A 650 -6.49 -11.84 22.15
N LEU A 651 -6.27 -11.85 23.48
CA LEU A 651 -5.08 -11.28 24.14
C LEU A 651 -3.73 -11.94 23.81
N MET A 652 -3.70 -12.95 22.94
CA MET A 652 -2.47 -13.54 22.38
C MET A 652 -2.45 -13.37 20.84
N PRO A 653 -1.99 -12.22 20.33
CA PRO A 653 -2.05 -11.88 18.91
C PRO A 653 -0.95 -12.57 18.09
N MET A 654 -1.12 -13.86 17.86
CA MET A 654 -0.32 -14.64 16.93
C MET A 654 -1.22 -15.20 15.84
N THR A 655 -0.89 -14.96 14.59
CA THR A 655 -1.55 -15.52 13.39
C THR A 655 -0.49 -15.84 12.34
N LEU A 656 -0.79 -16.79 11.45
CA LEU A 656 0.05 -17.15 10.30
C LEU A 656 -0.67 -16.92 8.96
N ASP A 657 -1.77 -16.17 8.97
CA ASP A 657 -2.54 -15.78 7.78
C ASP A 657 -2.50 -14.26 7.55
N TRP A 658 -2.19 -13.86 6.31
CA TRP A 658 -2.21 -12.45 5.90
C TRP A 658 -3.62 -11.85 5.89
N THR A 659 -4.69 -12.64 5.70
CA THR A 659 -6.08 -12.15 5.76
C THR A 659 -6.44 -11.59 7.13
N VAL A 660 -6.00 -12.25 8.20
CA VAL A 660 -6.29 -11.87 9.59
C VAL A 660 -5.55 -10.58 9.97
N ILE A 661 -4.40 -10.33 9.35
CA ILE A 661 -3.57 -9.13 9.52
C ILE A 661 -4.13 -7.95 8.70
N SER A 662 -4.41 -8.16 7.41
CA SER A 662 -4.67 -7.08 6.44
C SER A 662 -6.13 -6.89 6.04
N GLY A 663 -6.99 -7.88 6.25
CA GLY A 663 -8.34 -7.95 5.66
C GLY A 663 -9.35 -6.91 6.15
N PHE A 664 -9.07 -6.22 7.27
CA PHE A 664 -9.92 -5.15 7.81
C PHE A 664 -9.25 -3.77 7.70
N LEU A 665 -8.04 -3.59 8.24
CA LEU A 665 -7.35 -2.30 8.28
C LEU A 665 -6.43 -2.02 7.06
N GLY A 666 -6.42 -2.92 6.08
CA GLY A 666 -5.37 -2.95 5.05
C GLY A 666 -4.01 -3.37 5.63
N SER A 667 -3.00 -3.41 4.78
CA SER A 667 -1.65 -3.83 5.19
C SER A 667 -1.03 -2.87 6.24
N PRO A 668 -0.55 -3.39 7.39
CA PRO A 668 0.09 -2.58 8.42
C PRO A 668 1.47 -2.03 8.01
N LEU A 669 2.02 -2.41 6.86
CA LEU A 669 3.26 -1.85 6.32
C LEU A 669 3.04 -0.45 5.71
N ILE A 670 1.79 -0.05 5.45
CA ILE A 670 1.43 1.20 4.78
C ILE A 670 1.39 2.41 5.73
N PRO A 671 0.61 2.40 6.85
CA PRO A 671 0.51 3.57 7.72
C PRO A 671 1.81 3.87 8.49
N PRO A 672 2.11 5.15 8.78
CA PRO A 672 3.25 5.52 9.60
C PRO A 672 3.09 5.00 11.04
N PHE A 673 4.22 4.66 11.68
CA PHE A 673 4.23 4.04 13.02
C PHE A 673 3.38 4.78 14.07
N HIS A 674 3.37 6.11 14.04
CA HIS A 674 2.58 6.90 14.98
C HIS A 674 1.08 6.62 14.85
N ALA A 675 0.55 6.47 13.63
CA ALA A 675 -0.86 6.15 13.38
C ALA A 675 -1.22 4.79 13.96
N ILE A 676 -0.39 3.77 13.70
CA ILE A 676 -0.53 2.40 14.25
C ILE A 676 -0.62 2.43 15.79
N MET A 677 0.27 3.19 16.43
CA MET A 677 0.28 3.31 17.89
C MET A 677 -0.94 4.05 18.45
N ASN A 678 -1.53 5.01 17.72
CA ASN A 678 -2.78 5.65 18.13
C ASN A 678 -3.97 4.69 18.05
N VAL A 679 -4.12 3.93 16.95
CA VAL A 679 -5.16 2.88 16.84
C VAL A 679 -5.02 1.85 17.95
N MET A 680 -3.79 1.37 18.19
CA MET A 680 -3.49 0.41 19.26
C MET A 680 -3.77 0.98 20.67
N ALA A 681 -3.52 2.27 20.90
CA ALA A 681 -3.89 2.93 22.16
C ALA A 681 -5.42 2.97 22.36
N GLY A 682 -6.20 3.19 21.30
CA GLY A 682 -7.66 3.10 21.32
C GLY A 682 -8.16 1.69 21.68
N ILE A 683 -7.61 0.66 21.02
CA ILE A 683 -7.92 -0.74 21.28
C ILE A 683 -7.57 -1.13 22.72
N ILE A 684 -6.37 -0.80 23.21
CA ILE A 684 -5.91 -1.16 24.56
C ILE A 684 -6.73 -0.42 25.64
N SER A 685 -6.94 0.89 25.49
CA SER A 685 -7.63 1.69 26.51
C SER A 685 -9.14 1.41 26.57
N VAL A 686 -9.81 1.33 25.42
CA VAL A 686 -11.28 1.16 25.38
C VAL A 686 -11.67 -0.31 25.25
N PHE A 687 -11.22 -0.98 24.20
CA PHE A 687 -11.72 -2.31 23.85
C PHE A 687 -11.09 -3.46 24.64
N ILE A 688 -9.99 -3.20 25.38
CA ILE A 688 -9.46 -4.11 26.39
C ILE A 688 -9.76 -3.58 27.80
N ILE A 689 -9.15 -2.48 28.24
CA ILE A 689 -9.20 -2.06 29.65
C ILE A 689 -10.61 -1.64 30.09
N LEU A 690 -11.25 -0.68 29.41
CA LEU A 690 -12.62 -0.26 29.77
C LEU A 690 -13.65 -1.38 29.54
N SER A 691 -13.54 -2.10 28.42
CA SER A 691 -14.41 -3.23 28.10
C SER A 691 -14.35 -4.33 29.16
N MET A 692 -13.17 -4.73 29.64
CA MET A 692 -13.05 -5.69 30.73
C MET A 692 -13.72 -5.16 32.02
N GLY A 693 -13.52 -3.89 32.35
CA GLY A 693 -14.16 -3.25 33.51
C GLY A 693 -15.69 -3.27 33.45
N LEU A 694 -16.28 -3.03 32.28
CA LEU A 694 -17.74 -3.07 32.07
C LEU A 694 -18.28 -4.50 31.98
N HIS A 695 -17.60 -5.38 31.26
CA HIS A 695 -18.04 -6.75 31.03
C HIS A 695 -17.99 -7.58 32.31
N PHE A 696 -16.86 -7.59 33.04
CA PHE A 696 -16.70 -8.36 34.26
C PHE A 696 -17.37 -7.73 35.51
N SER A 697 -17.95 -6.53 35.39
CA SER A 697 -18.85 -5.96 36.41
C SER A 697 -20.33 -6.32 36.20
N GLY A 698 -20.68 -7.01 35.10
CA GLY A 698 -22.06 -7.33 34.74
C GLY A 698 -22.86 -6.13 34.19
N THR A 699 -22.18 -5.05 33.82
CA THR A 699 -22.83 -3.84 33.26
C THR A 699 -23.50 -4.17 31.92
N TRP A 700 -24.66 -3.57 31.65
CA TRP A 700 -25.51 -3.88 30.47
C TRP A 700 -25.85 -5.38 30.30
N TYR A 701 -25.99 -6.13 31.39
CA TYR A 701 -26.30 -7.58 31.37
C TYR A 701 -25.21 -8.45 30.70
N ALA A 702 -23.97 -7.98 30.67
CA ALA A 702 -22.81 -8.63 30.03
C ALA A 702 -22.51 -10.08 30.49
N ASP A 703 -23.03 -10.55 31.63
CA ASP A 703 -22.94 -11.96 32.04
C ASP A 703 -23.66 -12.94 31.07
N TYR A 704 -24.68 -12.45 30.36
CA TYR A 704 -25.55 -13.23 29.48
C TYR A 704 -25.21 -13.09 27.98
N LEU A 705 -24.24 -12.21 27.64
CA LEU A 705 -23.89 -11.85 26.27
C LEU A 705 -22.40 -12.15 26.01
N PRO A 706 -22.00 -12.45 24.76
CA PRO A 706 -20.58 -12.51 24.41
C PRO A 706 -19.93 -11.11 24.56
N ILE A 707 -18.59 -11.06 24.65
CA ILE A 707 -17.85 -9.79 24.71
C ILE A 707 -17.97 -9.06 23.37
N GLN A 708 -17.76 -9.80 22.28
CA GLN A 708 -17.91 -9.37 20.91
C GLN A 708 -18.92 -10.25 20.15
N SER A 709 -19.74 -9.63 19.31
CA SER A 709 -20.57 -10.26 18.27
C SER A 709 -21.03 -9.18 17.30
N THR A 710 -21.34 -9.55 16.05
CA THR A 710 -22.03 -8.68 15.08
C THR A 710 -23.52 -8.53 15.38
N GLU A 711 -24.09 -9.48 16.11
CA GLU A 711 -25.53 -9.58 16.32
C GLU A 711 -26.03 -8.74 17.50
N SER A 712 -27.31 -8.36 17.42
CA SER A 712 -28.08 -7.81 18.54
C SER A 712 -29.01 -8.86 19.12
N TYR A 713 -29.21 -8.81 20.43
CA TYR A 713 -29.89 -9.86 21.20
C TYR A 713 -31.16 -9.35 21.88
N ASP A 714 -32.06 -10.27 22.21
CA ASP A 714 -33.25 -10.00 23.03
C ASP A 714 -33.04 -10.40 24.51
N ASN A 715 -34.08 -10.17 25.33
CA ASN A 715 -34.14 -10.52 26.76
C ASN A 715 -34.04 -12.02 27.09
N HIS A 716 -34.09 -12.91 26.10
CA HIS A 716 -33.84 -14.34 26.27
C HIS A 716 -32.38 -14.72 25.96
N GLY A 717 -31.63 -13.84 25.28
CA GLY A 717 -30.30 -14.12 24.75
C GLY A 717 -30.32 -14.72 23.35
N ASP A 718 -31.48 -14.75 22.70
CA ASP A 718 -31.62 -15.13 21.29
C ASP A 718 -31.34 -13.92 20.37
N VAL A 719 -31.08 -14.17 19.09
CA VAL A 719 -30.87 -13.10 18.09
C VAL A 719 -32.18 -12.32 17.90
N TYR A 720 -32.10 -10.99 17.98
CA TYR A 720 -33.27 -10.11 18.09
C TYR A 720 -34.19 -10.20 16.85
N ASN A 721 -35.37 -10.78 17.00
CA ASN A 721 -36.30 -10.96 15.88
C ASN A 721 -37.09 -9.67 15.60
N VAL A 722 -36.53 -8.86 14.72
CA VAL A 722 -37.08 -7.60 14.20
C VAL A 722 -38.52 -7.69 13.71
N THR A 723 -38.93 -8.79 13.06
CA THR A 723 -40.28 -8.89 12.46
C THR A 723 -41.41 -8.77 13.49
N ARG A 724 -41.10 -9.00 14.78
CA ARG A 724 -42.04 -8.85 15.91
C ARG A 724 -42.33 -7.41 16.30
N ILE A 725 -41.54 -6.42 15.84
CA ILE A 725 -41.67 -5.01 16.24
C ILE A 725 -42.10 -4.09 15.10
N LEU A 726 -42.46 -4.65 13.95
CA LEU A 726 -42.96 -3.93 12.78
C LEU A 726 -44.46 -4.21 12.58
N ASP A 727 -45.18 -3.26 11.98
CA ASP A 727 -46.53 -3.47 11.46
C ASP A 727 -46.49 -4.09 10.05
N ALA A 728 -47.68 -4.39 9.49
CA ALA A 728 -47.81 -4.94 8.14
C ALA A 728 -47.33 -3.98 7.01
N ASN A 729 -46.97 -2.74 7.32
CA ASN A 729 -46.45 -1.74 6.40
C ASN A 729 -44.93 -1.52 6.59
N GLY A 730 -44.28 -2.22 7.52
CA GLY A 730 -42.87 -2.03 7.86
C GLY A 730 -42.58 -0.84 8.79
N HIS A 731 -43.59 -0.22 9.40
CA HIS A 731 -43.43 0.83 10.40
C HIS A 731 -43.20 0.25 11.80
N PHE A 732 -42.52 1.00 12.67
CA PHE A 732 -42.27 0.60 14.06
C PHE A 732 -43.56 0.58 14.90
N ASN A 733 -43.85 -0.58 15.51
CA ASN A 733 -44.96 -0.75 16.45
C ASN A 733 -44.47 -0.71 17.90
N GLU A 734 -44.77 0.39 18.61
CA GLU A 734 -44.28 0.60 19.98
C GLU A 734 -44.93 -0.33 21.02
N THR A 735 -46.16 -0.82 20.83
CA THR A 735 -46.75 -1.78 21.79
C THR A 735 -46.08 -3.15 21.64
N ALA A 736 -45.93 -3.62 20.40
CA ALA A 736 -45.26 -4.89 20.12
C ALA A 736 -43.78 -4.89 20.57
N TYR A 737 -43.07 -3.77 20.41
CA TYR A 737 -41.72 -3.58 20.99
C TYR A 737 -41.69 -3.73 22.52
N LYS A 738 -42.66 -3.13 23.23
CA LYS A 738 -42.76 -3.20 24.71
C LYS A 738 -43.21 -4.58 25.21
N GLU A 739 -43.96 -5.33 24.41
CA GLU A 739 -44.42 -6.68 24.71
C GLU A 739 -43.38 -7.76 24.39
N TYR A 740 -42.57 -7.58 23.34
CA TYR A 740 -41.49 -8.49 22.99
C TYR A 740 -40.22 -8.23 23.84
N SER A 741 -39.45 -7.19 23.51
CA SER A 741 -38.11 -7.03 24.08
C SER A 741 -37.43 -5.69 23.78
N PRO A 742 -36.75 -5.06 24.76
CA PRO A 742 -35.74 -4.04 24.47
C PRO A 742 -34.50 -4.66 23.80
N LEU A 743 -33.76 -3.85 23.05
CA LEU A 743 -32.58 -4.28 22.31
C LEU A 743 -31.36 -4.40 23.23
N TYR A 744 -30.66 -5.54 23.20
CA TYR A 744 -29.39 -5.75 23.90
C TYR A 744 -28.21 -5.86 22.92
N LEU A 745 -27.09 -5.27 23.29
CA LEU A 745 -25.85 -5.20 22.51
C LEU A 745 -24.67 -5.78 23.32
N PRO A 746 -23.78 -6.57 22.70
CA PRO A 746 -22.49 -6.99 23.27
C PRO A 746 -21.67 -5.82 23.82
N THR A 747 -20.83 -6.07 24.83
CA THR A 747 -20.11 -4.99 25.53
C THR A 747 -19.22 -4.17 24.59
N GLN A 748 -18.50 -4.82 23.67
CA GLN A 748 -17.65 -4.10 22.71
C GLN A 748 -18.45 -3.41 21.60
N PHE A 749 -19.58 -3.96 21.16
CA PHE A 749 -20.45 -3.32 20.16
C PHE A 749 -21.12 -2.06 20.74
N ALA A 750 -21.58 -2.10 22.01
CA ALA A 750 -22.03 -0.91 22.72
C ALA A 750 -20.91 0.15 22.86
N LEU A 751 -19.68 -0.27 23.20
CA LEU A 751 -18.54 0.65 23.24
C LEU A 751 -18.18 1.23 21.87
N ALA A 752 -18.32 0.49 20.77
CA ALA A 752 -18.07 0.98 19.41
C ALA A 752 -18.95 2.18 19.03
N TYR A 753 -20.22 2.19 19.44
CA TYR A 753 -21.09 3.36 19.27
C TYR A 753 -20.63 4.56 20.11
N GLY A 754 -20.25 4.36 21.37
CA GLY A 754 -19.67 5.43 22.20
C GLY A 754 -18.39 6.00 21.58
N VAL A 755 -17.46 5.12 21.18
CA VAL A 755 -16.21 5.47 20.52
C VAL A 755 -16.46 6.23 19.20
N SER A 756 -17.50 5.87 18.44
CA SER A 756 -17.90 6.62 17.24
C SER A 756 -18.35 8.05 17.58
N PHE A 757 -19.10 8.26 18.67
CA PHE A 757 -19.47 9.59 19.14
C PHE A 757 -18.23 10.41 19.56
N ALA A 758 -17.24 9.79 20.20
CA ALA A 758 -15.98 10.45 20.52
C ALA A 758 -15.15 10.78 19.27
N ALA A 759 -15.14 9.91 18.26
CA ALA A 759 -14.40 10.14 17.01
C ALA A 759 -14.93 11.38 16.27
N VAL A 760 -16.24 11.50 16.11
CA VAL A 760 -16.87 12.63 15.37
C VAL A 760 -16.56 13.98 16.01
N SER A 761 -16.66 14.09 17.34
CA SER A 761 -16.33 15.34 18.04
C SER A 761 -14.82 15.59 18.09
N ALA A 762 -14.00 14.55 18.22
CA ALA A 762 -12.55 14.67 18.21
C ALA A 762 -12.02 15.21 16.87
N VAL A 763 -12.54 14.73 15.73
CA VAL A 763 -12.13 15.17 14.38
C VAL A 763 -12.17 16.69 14.23
N LEU A 764 -13.33 17.31 14.52
CA LEU A 764 -13.53 18.74 14.29
C LEU A 764 -12.62 19.60 15.18
N ILE A 765 -12.48 19.21 16.46
CA ILE A 765 -11.73 20.00 17.44
C ILE A 765 -10.22 19.77 17.29
N HIS A 766 -9.77 18.56 16.96
CA HIS A 766 -8.37 18.28 16.64
C HIS A 766 -7.92 19.06 15.40
N VAL A 767 -8.65 18.97 14.28
CA VAL A 767 -8.32 19.70 13.05
C VAL A 767 -8.38 21.21 13.26
N GLY A 768 -9.40 21.71 13.98
CA GLY A 768 -9.50 23.14 14.31
C GLY A 768 -8.35 23.68 15.17
N LEU A 769 -7.81 22.87 16.09
CA LEU A 769 -6.71 23.28 16.98
C LEU A 769 -5.32 23.10 16.36
N TYR A 770 -5.07 21.98 15.68
CA TYR A 770 -3.76 21.67 15.10
C TYR A 770 -3.53 22.33 13.74
N HIS A 771 -4.55 22.34 12.87
CA HIS A 771 -4.43 22.74 11.46
C HIS A 771 -5.33 23.91 11.04
N GLY A 772 -6.18 24.42 11.95
CA GLY A 772 -7.19 25.45 11.63
C GLY A 772 -6.61 26.76 11.13
N LYS A 773 -5.37 27.10 11.50
CA LYS A 773 -4.66 28.28 10.98
C LYS A 773 -4.22 28.09 9.54
N ASP A 774 -3.64 26.93 9.23
CA ASP A 774 -3.07 26.63 7.92
C ASP A 774 -4.19 26.44 6.90
N LEU A 775 -5.28 25.78 7.32
CA LEU A 775 -6.52 25.68 6.56
C LEU A 775 -7.14 27.06 6.27
N TRP A 776 -7.12 27.98 7.23
CA TRP A 776 -7.62 29.36 7.05
C TRP A 776 -6.73 30.20 6.13
N ASN A 777 -5.41 29.99 6.19
CA ASN A 777 -4.46 30.63 5.28
C ASN A 777 -4.64 30.09 3.85
N GLN A 778 -4.68 28.77 3.65
CA GLN A 778 -4.97 28.12 2.36
C GLN A 778 -6.36 28.49 1.81
N PHE A 779 -7.34 28.74 2.69
CA PHE A 779 -8.64 29.26 2.28
C PHE A 779 -8.56 30.69 1.74
N ARG A 780 -7.70 31.54 2.34
CA ARG A 780 -7.53 32.97 1.98
C ARG A 780 -6.59 33.23 0.80
N MET A 781 -5.50 32.48 0.64
CA MET A 781 -4.45 32.75 -0.36
C MET A 781 -4.86 32.38 -1.81
N ALA A 782 -6.02 31.74 -1.98
CA ALA A 782 -6.52 31.22 -3.25
C ALA A 782 -5.49 30.30 -3.94
N ARG A 783 -5.37 30.32 -5.28
CA ARG A 783 -4.45 29.46 -6.04
C ARG A 783 -2.96 29.87 -5.95
N HIS A 784 -2.57 30.71 -4.98
CA HIS A 784 -1.18 31.10 -4.70
C HIS A 784 -0.69 30.43 -3.40
N GLN A 785 -0.57 29.10 -3.42
CA GLN A 785 0.06 28.32 -2.37
C GLN A 785 1.50 27.98 -2.78
N GLU A 786 2.39 27.81 -1.81
CA GLU A 786 3.76 27.31 -2.04
C GLU A 786 3.73 25.97 -2.80
N ASP A 787 4.37 25.95 -3.98
CA ASP A 787 4.39 24.79 -4.87
C ASP A 787 5.52 23.81 -4.48
N ASP A 788 5.17 22.61 -4.04
CA ASP A 788 6.14 21.54 -3.83
C ASP A 788 6.78 21.08 -5.16
N VAL A 789 7.85 20.28 -5.08
CA VAL A 789 8.55 19.76 -6.28
C VAL A 789 7.61 19.02 -7.24
N HIS A 790 6.57 18.35 -6.74
CA HIS A 790 5.62 17.65 -7.61
C HIS A 790 4.58 18.58 -8.23
N MET A 791 4.14 19.63 -7.54
CA MET A 791 3.31 20.68 -8.12
C MET A 791 4.07 21.48 -9.18
N ARG A 792 5.34 21.85 -8.95
CA ARG A 792 6.19 22.52 -9.94
C ARG A 792 6.31 21.70 -11.24
N LEU A 793 6.49 20.39 -11.14
CA LEU A 793 6.44 19.48 -12.31
C LEU A 793 5.05 19.41 -12.95
N MET A 794 3.98 19.41 -12.14
CA MET A 794 2.59 19.30 -12.62
C MET A 794 2.08 20.57 -13.32
N LYS A 795 2.66 21.76 -13.09
CA LYS A 795 2.33 23.00 -13.81
C LYS A 795 2.45 22.86 -15.34
N LYS A 796 3.30 21.94 -15.83
CA LYS A 796 3.41 21.57 -17.24
C LYS A 796 2.08 21.13 -17.86
N TYR A 797 1.18 20.54 -17.07
CA TYR A 797 -0.09 20.00 -17.52
C TYR A 797 -1.23 20.95 -17.21
N ARG A 798 -2.02 21.30 -18.24
CA ARG A 798 -3.21 22.15 -18.07
C ARG A 798 -4.24 21.47 -17.16
N ASP A 799 -4.38 21.99 -15.94
CA ASP A 799 -5.26 21.47 -14.89
C ASP A 799 -6.75 21.40 -15.32
N ALA A 800 -7.52 20.55 -14.65
CA ALA A 800 -8.98 20.59 -14.66
C ALA A 800 -9.45 21.79 -13.82
N GLU A 801 -10.33 22.61 -14.39
CA GLU A 801 -10.78 23.85 -13.71
C GLU A 801 -11.84 23.52 -12.65
N ASP A 802 -11.79 24.20 -11.50
CA ASP A 802 -12.66 23.90 -10.35
C ASP A 802 -14.17 23.98 -10.65
N TRP A 803 -14.55 24.79 -11.66
CA TRP A 803 -15.94 24.90 -12.11
C TRP A 803 -16.48 23.62 -12.77
N TRP A 804 -15.63 22.73 -13.30
CA TRP A 804 -16.06 21.41 -13.81
C TRP A 804 -16.61 20.56 -12.67
N TYR A 805 -15.90 20.52 -11.55
CA TYR A 805 -16.31 19.81 -10.34
C TYR A 805 -17.51 20.47 -9.65
N ALA A 806 -17.55 21.81 -9.60
CA ALA A 806 -18.69 22.56 -9.08
C ALA A 806 -19.97 22.33 -9.89
N ALA A 807 -19.88 22.35 -11.24
CA ALA A 807 -21.01 22.08 -12.12
C ALA A 807 -21.50 20.63 -11.97
N LEU A 808 -20.58 19.65 -11.92
CA LEU A 808 -20.92 18.25 -11.66
C LEU A 808 -21.63 18.08 -10.31
N PHE A 809 -21.12 18.71 -9.25
CA PHE A 809 -21.75 18.67 -7.92
C PHE A 809 -23.19 19.19 -7.97
N ILE A 810 -23.40 20.39 -8.54
CA ILE A 810 -24.73 21.02 -8.64
C ILE A 810 -25.69 20.15 -9.47
N VAL A 811 -25.24 19.59 -10.60
CA VAL A 811 -26.06 18.69 -11.42
C VAL A 811 -26.43 17.41 -10.68
N MET A 812 -25.49 16.77 -10.00
CA MET A 812 -25.75 15.50 -9.29
C MET A 812 -26.62 15.70 -8.04
N VAL A 813 -26.47 16.82 -7.33
CA VAL A 813 -27.39 17.24 -6.25
C VAL A 813 -28.80 17.49 -6.80
N ALA A 814 -28.95 18.18 -7.94
CA ALA A 814 -30.26 18.42 -8.56
C ALA A 814 -30.95 17.11 -9.01
N ILE A 815 -30.20 16.17 -9.59
CA ILE A 815 -30.72 14.84 -9.93
C ILE A 815 -31.10 14.06 -8.66
N SER A 816 -30.30 14.14 -7.59
CA SER A 816 -30.61 13.51 -6.30
C SER A 816 -31.89 14.05 -5.67
N PHE A 817 -32.15 15.36 -5.75
CA PHE A 817 -33.46 15.91 -5.37
C PHE A 817 -34.60 15.29 -6.17
N GLY A 818 -34.41 15.07 -7.47
CA GLY A 818 -35.35 14.34 -8.32
C GLY A 818 -35.57 12.88 -7.89
N VAL A 819 -34.52 12.15 -7.50
CA VAL A 819 -34.60 10.79 -6.96
C VAL A 819 -35.35 10.75 -5.62
N VAL A 820 -35.07 11.70 -4.73
CA VAL A 820 -35.67 11.77 -3.38
C VAL A 820 -37.15 12.17 -3.44
N ALA A 821 -37.51 13.16 -4.27
CA ALA A 821 -38.85 13.72 -4.33
C ALA A 821 -39.77 13.10 -5.40
N GLY A 822 -39.22 12.48 -6.45
CA GLY A 822 -39.97 11.89 -7.56
C GLY A 822 -40.55 10.50 -7.27
N TRP A 823 -40.07 9.82 -6.23
CA TRP A 823 -40.51 8.48 -5.81
C TRP A 823 -41.01 8.48 -4.35
N PRO A 824 -41.87 7.53 -3.94
CA PRO A 824 -42.43 7.45 -2.59
C PRO A 824 -41.42 6.88 -1.56
N THR A 825 -40.20 7.43 -1.54
CA THR A 825 -39.07 7.03 -0.67
C THR A 825 -39.32 7.28 0.82
N GLY A 826 -40.28 8.15 1.15
CA GLY A 826 -40.51 8.67 2.50
C GLY A 826 -39.43 9.64 3.01
N PHE A 827 -38.40 9.95 2.21
CA PHE A 827 -37.28 10.83 2.57
C PHE A 827 -37.65 12.30 2.28
N PRO A 828 -37.78 13.19 3.29
CA PRO A 828 -38.14 14.59 3.05
C PRO A 828 -37.02 15.36 2.35
N ALA A 829 -37.35 16.15 1.33
CA ALA A 829 -36.37 16.95 0.57
C ALA A 829 -35.56 17.93 1.45
N TRP A 830 -36.16 18.49 2.51
CA TRP A 830 -35.45 19.35 3.48
C TRP A 830 -34.40 18.57 4.30
N ALA A 831 -34.64 17.28 4.57
CA ALA A 831 -33.67 16.43 5.24
C ALA A 831 -32.52 16.05 4.30
N TYR A 832 -32.76 15.97 2.98
CA TYR A 832 -31.68 15.80 2.00
C TYR A 832 -30.73 17.01 1.93
N VAL A 833 -31.20 18.25 2.15
CA VAL A 833 -30.31 19.42 2.32
C VAL A 833 -29.33 19.18 3.48
N ILE A 834 -29.83 18.76 4.64
CA ILE A 834 -29.01 18.48 5.83
C ILE A 834 -28.09 17.28 5.58
N CYS A 835 -28.55 16.26 4.84
CA CYS A 835 -27.76 15.13 4.40
C CYS A 835 -26.51 15.56 3.61
N MET A 836 -26.64 16.55 2.72
CA MET A 836 -25.52 17.10 1.94
C MET A 836 -24.58 18.03 2.72
N LEU A 837 -25.02 18.64 3.82
CA LEU A 837 -24.13 19.44 4.67
C LEU A 837 -23.08 18.58 5.40
N ILE A 838 -23.40 17.30 5.70
CA ILE A 838 -22.48 16.37 6.37
C ILE A 838 -21.22 16.10 5.54
N PRO A 839 -21.27 15.61 4.29
CA PRO A 839 -20.06 15.39 3.49
C PRO A 839 -19.32 16.70 3.19
N ILE A 840 -20.02 17.82 3.00
CA ILE A 840 -19.39 19.14 2.79
C ILE A 840 -18.50 19.55 3.99
N VAL A 841 -19.00 19.41 5.22
CA VAL A 841 -18.30 19.87 6.43
C VAL A 841 -17.20 18.89 6.86
N TRP A 842 -17.43 17.57 6.76
CA TRP A 842 -16.48 16.57 7.27
C TRP A 842 -15.44 16.07 6.26
N LEU A 843 -15.61 16.28 4.94
CA LEU A 843 -14.64 15.84 3.92
C LEU A 843 -13.22 16.36 4.18
N ILE A 844 -13.07 17.66 4.47
CA ILE A 844 -11.75 18.24 4.70
C ILE A 844 -11.14 17.73 6.02
N PRO A 845 -11.81 17.79 7.19
CA PRO A 845 -11.27 17.25 8.43
C PRO A 845 -10.89 15.76 8.38
N ILE A 846 -11.73 14.90 7.81
CA ILE A 846 -11.46 13.45 7.73
C ILE A 846 -10.40 13.17 6.67
N GLY A 847 -10.44 13.85 5.53
CA GLY A 847 -9.44 13.71 4.48
C GLY A 847 -8.04 14.13 4.91
N LEU A 848 -7.92 15.19 5.72
CA LEU A 848 -6.65 15.63 6.28
C LEU A 848 -6.03 14.53 7.16
N ILE A 849 -6.84 13.91 8.02
CA ILE A 849 -6.39 12.82 8.89
C ILE A 849 -6.04 11.58 8.07
N GLN A 850 -6.85 11.21 7.08
CA GLN A 850 -6.59 10.06 6.20
C GLN A 850 -5.32 10.26 5.37
N ALA A 851 -5.09 11.45 4.82
CA ALA A 851 -3.90 11.77 4.03
C ALA A 851 -2.59 11.75 4.84
N ILE A 852 -2.64 12.13 6.12
CA ILE A 852 -1.48 12.12 7.04
C ILE A 852 -1.22 10.72 7.63
N THR A 853 -2.27 9.98 7.98
CA THR A 853 -2.18 8.77 8.84
C THR A 853 -2.54 7.46 8.15
N ASN A 854 -3.09 7.52 6.93
CA ASN A 854 -3.70 6.39 6.21
C ASN A 854 -4.83 5.69 6.98
N GLN A 855 -5.58 6.41 7.83
CA GLN A 855 -6.74 5.89 8.56
C GLN A 855 -8.00 6.70 8.16
N GLN A 856 -8.95 6.03 7.51
CA GLN A 856 -10.23 6.63 7.13
C GLN A 856 -11.21 6.54 8.31
N LEU A 857 -11.82 7.66 8.70
CA LEU A 857 -12.72 7.72 9.84
C LEU A 857 -14.19 7.63 9.36
N GLY A 858 -14.97 6.72 9.93
CA GLY A 858 -16.34 6.45 9.50
C GLY A 858 -17.38 7.44 10.06
N LEU A 859 -18.33 7.87 9.23
CA LEU A 859 -19.49 8.67 9.64
C LEU A 859 -20.84 7.93 9.63
N ASN A 860 -20.84 6.62 9.39
CA ASN A 860 -22.05 5.78 9.38
C ASN A 860 -22.99 6.11 10.56
N VAL A 861 -22.49 5.89 11.78
CA VAL A 861 -23.21 6.13 13.04
C VAL A 861 -23.70 7.58 13.18
N LEU A 862 -22.95 8.57 12.69
CA LEU A 862 -23.36 9.98 12.72
C LEU A 862 -24.60 10.21 11.83
N THR A 863 -24.55 9.73 10.59
CA THR A 863 -25.66 9.92 9.64
C THR A 863 -26.93 9.23 10.14
N GLU A 864 -26.78 8.03 10.71
CA GLU A 864 -27.87 7.23 11.28
C GLU A 864 -28.44 7.85 12.56
N PHE A 865 -27.59 8.39 13.45
CA PHE A 865 -28.01 9.12 14.65
C PHE A 865 -28.79 10.38 14.30
N ILE A 866 -28.32 11.18 13.33
CA ILE A 866 -28.96 12.44 12.92
C ILE A 866 -30.36 12.17 12.33
N ILE A 867 -30.47 11.29 11.32
CA ILE A 867 -31.77 11.04 10.68
C ILE A 867 -32.76 10.34 11.62
N GLY A 868 -32.28 9.48 12.52
CA GLY A 868 -33.10 8.79 13.52
C GLY A 868 -33.78 9.72 14.55
N TYR A 869 -33.25 10.93 14.77
CA TYR A 869 -33.93 11.98 15.53
C TYR A 869 -34.79 12.90 14.65
N MET A 870 -34.38 13.17 13.41
CA MET A 870 -35.08 14.08 12.49
C MET A 870 -36.35 13.49 11.87
N VAL A 871 -36.32 12.20 11.50
CA VAL A 871 -37.41 11.50 10.79
C VAL A 871 -37.56 10.07 11.38
N PRO A 872 -37.94 9.94 12.67
CA PRO A 872 -38.09 8.65 13.32
C PRO A 872 -39.19 7.80 12.67
N GLY A 873 -39.01 6.48 12.68
CA GLY A 873 -39.97 5.50 12.16
C GLY A 873 -39.93 5.25 10.65
N ARG A 874 -38.97 5.85 9.92
CA ARG A 874 -38.84 5.69 8.44
C ARG A 874 -37.52 5.02 8.03
N PRO A 875 -37.46 3.68 7.97
CA PRO A 875 -36.20 2.96 7.69
C PRO A 875 -35.63 3.21 6.29
N LEU A 876 -36.45 3.30 5.24
CA LEU A 876 -35.96 3.58 3.88
C LEU A 876 -35.32 4.98 3.77
N ALA A 877 -35.96 5.99 4.37
CA ALA A 877 -35.43 7.34 4.45
C ALA A 877 -34.09 7.39 5.21
N MET A 878 -33.96 6.63 6.30
CA MET A 878 -32.68 6.44 6.99
C MET A 878 -31.61 5.83 6.07
N MET A 879 -31.92 4.74 5.35
CA MET A 879 -30.94 4.07 4.49
C MET A 879 -30.45 4.98 3.35
N MET A 880 -31.36 5.75 2.73
CA MET A 880 -31.00 6.72 1.70
C MET A 880 -30.19 7.89 2.28
N PHE A 881 -30.54 8.40 3.47
CA PHE A 881 -29.78 9.46 4.15
C PHE A 881 -28.38 8.98 4.55
N LYS A 882 -28.22 7.74 5.03
CA LYS A 882 -26.92 7.13 5.31
C LYS A 882 -26.07 7.06 4.04
N ASN A 883 -26.63 6.53 2.95
CA ASN A 883 -25.92 6.39 1.68
C ASN A 883 -25.43 7.75 1.17
N TYR A 884 -26.33 8.72 1.00
CA TYR A 884 -25.95 10.06 0.53
C TYR A 884 -25.02 10.82 1.52
N GLY A 885 -25.22 10.70 2.83
CA GLY A 885 -24.45 11.44 3.83
C GLY A 885 -23.03 10.90 4.04
N TYR A 886 -22.84 9.58 4.00
CA TYR A 886 -21.55 8.93 4.23
C TYR A 886 -20.81 8.59 2.92
N ILE A 887 -21.46 8.02 1.92
CA ILE A 887 -20.77 7.53 0.72
C ILE A 887 -20.33 8.68 -0.19
N CYS A 888 -21.07 9.78 -0.27
CA CYS A 888 -20.58 10.97 -0.98
C CYS A 888 -19.28 11.51 -0.36
N MET A 889 -19.07 11.38 0.96
CA MET A 889 -17.76 11.68 1.58
C MET A 889 -16.73 10.58 1.28
N SER A 890 -17.07 9.31 1.48
CA SER A 890 -16.13 8.19 1.31
C SER A 890 -15.58 8.11 -0.13
N GLN A 891 -16.46 8.27 -1.12
CA GLN A 891 -16.07 8.34 -2.53
C GLN A 891 -15.25 9.61 -2.81
N ALA A 892 -15.62 10.77 -2.26
CA ALA A 892 -14.82 11.99 -2.41
C ALA A 892 -13.37 11.81 -1.89
N LEU A 893 -13.17 10.98 -0.86
CA LEU A 893 -11.85 10.64 -0.33
C LEU A 893 -11.07 9.71 -1.26
N TYR A 894 -11.68 8.63 -1.79
CA TYR A 894 -11.02 7.77 -2.79
C TYR A 894 -10.68 8.54 -4.08
N PHE A 895 -11.55 9.45 -4.51
CA PHE A 895 -11.28 10.30 -5.67
C PHE A 895 -10.16 11.32 -5.42
N ALA A 896 -10.09 11.90 -4.22
CA ALA A 896 -8.98 12.79 -3.82
C ALA A 896 -7.65 12.02 -3.73
N GLN A 897 -7.68 10.79 -3.23
CA GLN A 897 -6.55 9.86 -3.22
C GLN A 897 -6.04 9.59 -4.65
N ASP A 898 -6.90 9.13 -5.57
CA ASP A 898 -6.55 8.96 -6.99
C ASP A 898 -5.92 10.23 -7.62
N LEU A 899 -6.41 11.42 -7.24
CA LEU A 899 -5.86 12.69 -7.73
C LEU A 899 -4.46 12.97 -7.16
N LYS A 900 -4.13 12.50 -5.95
CA LYS A 900 -2.75 12.49 -5.42
C LYS A 900 -1.88 11.44 -6.13
N LEU A 901 -2.38 10.23 -6.38
CA LEU A 901 -1.70 9.22 -7.19
C LEU A 901 -1.37 9.75 -8.60
N GLY A 902 -2.33 10.40 -9.26
CA GLY A 902 -2.14 11.05 -10.56
C GLY A 902 -1.08 12.16 -10.51
N HIS A 903 -1.07 12.97 -9.45
CA HIS A 903 -0.07 14.00 -9.20
C HIS A 903 1.34 13.42 -8.95
N TYR A 904 1.47 12.35 -8.17
CA TYR A 904 2.74 11.65 -7.94
C TYR A 904 3.31 10.97 -9.20
N MET A 905 2.44 10.41 -10.05
CA MET A 905 2.81 9.75 -11.30
C MET A 905 2.78 10.68 -12.53
N LYS A 906 2.54 11.98 -12.32
CA LYS A 906 2.55 13.06 -13.32
C LYS A 906 1.60 12.80 -14.50
N VAL A 907 0.40 12.32 -14.20
CA VAL A 907 -0.69 12.08 -15.16
C VAL A 907 -1.49 13.38 -15.34
N PRO A 908 -1.79 13.82 -16.58
CA PRO A 908 -2.45 15.12 -16.81
C PRO A 908 -3.82 15.20 -16.10
N PRO A 909 -4.13 16.26 -15.30
CA PRO A 909 -5.33 16.27 -14.45
C PRO A 909 -6.66 16.14 -15.19
N ARG A 910 -6.75 16.61 -16.44
CA ARG A 910 -7.96 16.46 -17.29
C ARG A 910 -8.21 15.03 -17.75
N VAL A 911 -7.16 14.20 -17.81
CA VAL A 911 -7.26 12.78 -18.15
C VAL A 911 -7.78 12.02 -16.93
N MET A 912 -7.23 12.30 -15.74
CA MET A 912 -7.77 11.81 -14.47
C MET A 912 -9.25 12.23 -14.29
N PHE A 913 -9.59 13.49 -14.59
CA PHE A 913 -10.97 13.96 -14.53
C PHE A 913 -11.94 13.11 -15.37
N SER A 914 -11.55 12.87 -16.62
CA SER A 914 -12.39 12.16 -17.58
C SER A 914 -12.47 10.67 -17.24
N SER A 915 -11.34 10.06 -16.86
CA SER A 915 -11.25 8.62 -16.63
C SER A 915 -12.03 8.17 -15.39
N GLN A 916 -11.92 8.92 -14.28
CA GLN A 916 -12.67 8.64 -13.06
C GLN A 916 -14.19 8.79 -13.30
N LEU A 917 -14.63 9.95 -13.83
CA LEU A 917 -16.04 10.25 -14.04
C LEU A 917 -16.74 9.23 -14.95
N ILE A 918 -16.12 8.87 -16.08
CA ILE A 918 -16.69 7.90 -17.02
C ILE A 918 -16.70 6.49 -16.39
N ALA A 919 -15.65 6.10 -15.66
CA ALA A 919 -15.59 4.79 -15.01
C ALA A 919 -16.62 4.63 -13.88
N SER A 920 -16.86 5.66 -13.06
CA SER A 920 -17.90 5.62 -12.02
C SER A 920 -19.31 5.51 -12.59
N ILE A 921 -19.63 6.28 -13.66
CA ILE A 921 -20.94 6.20 -14.34
C ILE A 921 -21.12 4.80 -14.96
N TRP A 922 -20.09 4.30 -15.65
CA TRP A 922 -20.11 2.96 -16.25
C TRP A 922 -20.25 1.85 -15.20
N SER A 923 -19.52 1.94 -14.09
CA SER A 923 -19.62 1.00 -12.96
C SER A 923 -21.03 0.93 -12.39
N ALA A 924 -21.67 2.07 -12.12
CA ALA A 924 -23.04 2.09 -11.60
C ALA A 924 -24.02 1.36 -12.52
N ILE A 925 -23.91 1.56 -13.84
CA ILE A 925 -24.73 0.85 -14.84
C ILE A 925 -24.45 -0.65 -14.81
N VAL A 926 -23.18 -1.07 -14.82
CA VAL A 926 -22.78 -2.50 -14.82
C VAL A 926 -23.21 -3.20 -13.53
N GLN A 927 -23.01 -2.61 -12.36
CA GLN A 927 -23.37 -3.22 -11.08
C GLN A 927 -24.89 -3.35 -10.93
N ILE A 928 -25.68 -2.33 -11.30
CA ILE A 928 -27.14 -2.41 -11.26
C ILE A 928 -27.68 -3.44 -12.27
N ALA A 929 -27.04 -3.56 -13.43
CA ALA A 929 -27.38 -4.59 -14.40
C ALA A 929 -27.10 -6.01 -13.87
N VAL A 930 -25.95 -6.25 -13.25
CA VAL A 930 -25.60 -7.56 -12.64
C VAL A 930 -26.46 -7.86 -11.42
N MET A 931 -26.80 -6.87 -10.59
CA MET A 931 -27.74 -7.01 -9.47
C MET A 931 -29.10 -7.49 -9.97
N ASN A 932 -29.70 -6.83 -10.96
CA ASN A 932 -30.99 -7.23 -11.51
C ASN A 932 -30.94 -8.56 -12.26
N TRP A 933 -29.82 -8.87 -12.93
CA TRP A 933 -29.61 -10.17 -13.55
C TRP A 933 -29.58 -11.29 -12.49
N ALA A 934 -28.83 -11.11 -11.40
CA ALA A 934 -28.74 -12.08 -10.31
C ALA A 934 -30.13 -12.32 -9.67
N LEU A 935 -30.86 -11.25 -9.37
CA LEU A 935 -32.23 -11.30 -8.83
C LEU A 935 -33.26 -11.97 -9.76
N ALA A 936 -32.96 -12.10 -11.06
CA ALA A 936 -33.85 -12.72 -12.05
C ALA A 936 -33.43 -14.14 -12.47
N ASN A 937 -32.19 -14.56 -12.19
CA ASN A 937 -31.62 -15.82 -12.69
C ASN A 937 -31.11 -16.76 -11.58
N ILE A 938 -30.91 -16.26 -10.36
CA ILE A 938 -30.56 -17.10 -9.20
C ILE A 938 -31.84 -17.32 -8.38
N PRO A 939 -32.39 -18.54 -8.32
CA PRO A 939 -33.57 -18.83 -7.50
C PRO A 939 -33.24 -18.66 -6.02
N ASP A 940 -34.22 -18.22 -5.23
CA ASP A 940 -34.14 -18.06 -3.77
C ASP A 940 -32.90 -17.26 -3.27
N VAL A 941 -32.39 -16.38 -4.13
CA VAL A 941 -31.25 -15.51 -3.82
C VAL A 941 -31.55 -14.61 -2.63
N CYS A 942 -30.54 -14.43 -1.78
CA CYS A 942 -30.60 -13.79 -0.48
C CYS A 942 -31.32 -14.59 0.63
N ASP A 943 -31.82 -15.81 0.41
CA ASP A 943 -32.28 -16.67 1.51
C ASP A 943 -31.13 -17.07 2.46
N ALA A 944 -31.47 -17.31 3.73
CA ALA A 944 -30.51 -17.68 4.77
C ALA A 944 -29.97 -19.12 4.61
N TYR A 945 -30.70 -20.01 3.92
CA TYR A 945 -30.35 -21.41 3.75
C TYR A 945 -30.03 -21.79 2.28
N HIS A 946 -29.85 -20.80 1.40
CA HIS A 946 -29.48 -21.05 0.00
C HIS A 946 -28.20 -21.91 -0.09
N PRO A 947 -28.21 -23.09 -0.77
CA PRO A 947 -27.09 -24.05 -0.77
C PRO A 947 -25.71 -23.43 -1.10
N ASN A 948 -25.62 -22.68 -2.20
CA ASN A 948 -24.40 -22.04 -2.65
C ASN A 948 -23.94 -20.84 -1.79
N ASN A 949 -24.62 -20.55 -0.67
CA ASN A 949 -24.41 -19.43 0.26
C ASN A 949 -24.64 -18.01 -0.31
N TRP A 950 -25.58 -17.84 -1.25
CA TRP A 950 -26.03 -16.52 -1.72
C TRP A 950 -26.94 -15.82 -0.70
N THR A 951 -26.46 -15.53 0.51
CA THR A 951 -27.30 -15.05 1.63
C THR A 951 -27.40 -13.52 1.75
N CYS A 952 -26.69 -12.77 0.90
CA CYS A 952 -26.66 -11.29 0.82
C CYS A 952 -26.34 -10.59 2.16
N PRO A 953 -25.14 -10.81 2.72
CA PRO A 953 -24.78 -10.35 4.06
C PRO A 953 -24.79 -8.81 4.20
N GLY A 954 -24.31 -8.06 3.21
CA GLY A 954 -24.32 -6.60 3.23
C GLY A 954 -25.74 -6.04 3.41
N SER A 955 -26.65 -6.44 2.52
CA SER A 955 -28.02 -5.94 2.50
C SER A 955 -28.81 -6.34 3.76
N ARG A 956 -28.49 -7.49 4.38
CA ARG A 956 -29.01 -7.90 5.69
C ARG A 956 -28.51 -6.99 6.82
N VAL A 957 -27.22 -6.62 6.85
CA VAL A 957 -26.68 -5.68 7.84
C VAL A 957 -27.30 -4.29 7.68
N PHE A 958 -27.50 -3.82 6.44
CA PHE A 958 -28.26 -2.59 6.17
C PHE A 958 -29.69 -2.65 6.70
N PHE A 959 -30.40 -3.76 6.45
CA PHE A 959 -31.75 -3.96 6.96
C PHE A 959 -31.77 -3.87 8.49
N THR A 960 -30.95 -4.66 9.20
CA THR A 960 -30.85 -4.61 10.67
C THR A 960 -30.52 -3.20 11.18
N ALA A 961 -29.58 -2.49 10.55
CA ALA A 961 -29.26 -1.11 10.90
C ALA A 961 -30.45 -0.15 10.69
N SER A 962 -31.17 -0.29 9.56
CA SER A 962 -32.37 0.50 9.25
C SER A 962 -33.46 0.38 10.32
N ILE A 963 -33.56 -0.77 10.97
CA ILE A 963 -34.46 -0.96 12.11
C ILE A 963 -33.91 -0.34 13.40
N ILE A 964 -32.64 -0.57 13.75
CA ILE A 964 -32.05 -0.04 15.00
C ILE A 964 -32.13 1.50 15.03
N TRP A 965 -31.72 2.15 13.95
CA TRP A 965 -31.58 3.61 13.90
C TRP A 965 -32.76 4.33 13.23
N GLY A 966 -33.44 3.69 12.27
CA GLY A 966 -34.60 4.26 11.59
C GLY A 966 -35.94 3.92 12.24
N ALA A 967 -36.20 2.65 12.57
CA ALA A 967 -37.48 2.21 13.13
C ALA A 967 -37.57 2.40 14.66
N ILE A 968 -36.71 1.75 15.44
CA ILE A 968 -36.63 1.89 16.91
C ILE A 968 -36.18 3.31 17.28
N GLY A 969 -35.16 3.81 16.59
CA GLY A 969 -34.65 5.17 16.70
C GLY A 969 -33.74 5.40 17.93
N PRO A 970 -32.72 6.26 17.79
CA PRO A 970 -31.72 6.51 18.85
C PRO A 970 -32.33 7.06 20.15
N ALA A 971 -33.49 7.72 20.07
CA ALA A 971 -34.22 8.23 21.22
C ALA A 971 -34.58 7.14 22.25
N ARG A 972 -34.88 5.91 21.81
CA ARG A 972 -35.28 4.79 22.68
C ARG A 972 -34.09 3.99 23.23
N ILE A 973 -32.88 4.19 22.66
CA ILE A 973 -31.67 3.41 22.99
C ILE A 973 -30.67 4.25 23.81
N PHE A 974 -30.48 5.52 23.45
CA PHE A 974 -29.41 6.38 23.98
C PHE A 974 -29.90 7.61 24.77
N SER A 975 -31.19 7.93 24.78
CA SER A 975 -31.69 9.16 25.44
C SER A 975 -32.48 8.89 26.72
N GLY A 976 -32.47 9.86 27.64
CA GLY A 976 -33.18 9.78 28.91
C GLY A 976 -32.68 8.60 29.78
N GLY A 977 -33.62 7.85 30.36
CA GLY A 977 -33.33 6.67 31.20
C GLY A 977 -33.01 5.38 30.42
N ALA A 978 -32.70 5.45 29.13
CA ALA A 978 -32.42 4.26 28.31
C ALA A 978 -31.09 3.56 28.70
N LEU A 979 -31.00 2.25 28.44
CA LEU A 979 -29.92 1.36 28.91
C LEU A 979 -28.51 1.82 28.51
N TYR A 980 -28.38 2.40 27.31
CA TYR A 980 -27.10 2.84 26.74
C TYR A 980 -26.89 4.36 26.78
N SER A 981 -27.71 5.09 27.56
CA SER A 981 -27.63 6.56 27.70
C SER A 981 -26.27 7.08 28.13
N ALA A 982 -25.55 6.34 28.98
CA ALA A 982 -24.20 6.69 29.42
C ALA A 982 -23.18 6.84 28.26
N LEU A 983 -23.42 6.24 27.10
CA LEU A 983 -22.54 6.40 25.93
C LEU A 983 -22.55 7.83 25.36
N GLN A 984 -23.59 8.63 25.62
CA GLN A 984 -23.63 10.03 25.17
C GLN A 984 -22.49 10.89 25.77
N TRP A 985 -21.92 10.50 26.92
CA TRP A 985 -20.75 11.19 27.49
C TRP A 985 -19.51 11.12 26.59
N PHE A 986 -19.42 10.16 25.66
CA PHE A 986 -18.31 10.09 24.72
C PHE A 986 -18.25 11.30 23.77
N TRP A 987 -19.37 11.98 23.51
CA TRP A 987 -19.35 13.27 22.80
C TRP A 987 -18.46 14.30 23.50
N LEU A 988 -18.53 14.37 24.84
CA LEU A 988 -17.72 15.27 25.65
C LEU A 988 -16.26 14.77 25.77
N VAL A 989 -16.04 13.46 25.91
CA VAL A 989 -14.69 12.87 25.94
C VAL A 989 -13.94 13.17 24.63
N GLY A 990 -14.59 12.94 23.49
CA GLY A 990 -14.05 13.26 22.16
C GLY A 990 -13.83 14.74 21.95
N ALA A 991 -14.65 15.62 22.54
CA ALA A 991 -14.44 17.06 22.46
C ALA A 991 -13.27 17.56 23.33
N VAL A 992 -13.08 16.99 24.52
CA VAL A 992 -12.09 17.47 25.50
C VAL A 992 -10.69 16.87 25.26
N ALA A 993 -10.57 15.62 24.80
CA ALA A 993 -9.28 14.96 24.62
C ALA A 993 -8.34 15.67 23.61
N PRO A 994 -8.80 16.20 22.46
CA PRO A 994 -7.97 17.01 21.56
C PRO A 994 -7.49 18.31 22.20
N VAL A 995 -8.30 18.96 23.04
CA VAL A 995 -7.91 20.19 23.75
C VAL A 995 -6.76 19.90 24.72
N ILE A 996 -6.86 18.83 25.49
CA ILE A 996 -5.80 18.40 26.43
C ILE A 996 -4.52 18.06 25.66
N THR A 997 -4.61 17.22 24.62
CA THR A 997 -3.44 16.80 23.83
C THR A 997 -2.77 17.97 23.10
N TRP A 998 -3.55 18.92 22.57
CA TRP A 998 -3.02 20.15 21.97
C TRP A 998 -2.29 21.05 22.97
N LEU A 999 -2.83 21.25 24.18
CA LEU A 999 -2.15 22.03 25.23
C LEU A 999 -0.82 21.40 25.63
N LEU A 1000 -0.77 20.06 25.75
CA LEU A 1000 0.45 19.31 26.06
C LEU A 1000 1.47 19.36 24.91
N ALA A 1001 1.03 19.18 23.66
CA ALA A 1001 1.87 19.29 22.48
C ALA A 1001 2.45 20.70 22.32
N ARG A 1002 1.65 21.76 22.54
CA ARG A 1002 2.12 23.15 22.53
C ARG A 1002 3.07 23.47 23.68
N ARG A 1003 2.94 22.81 24.84
CA ARG A 1003 3.84 22.98 26.00
C ARG A 1003 5.18 22.25 25.83
N TRP A 1004 5.22 21.18 25.02
CA TRP A 1004 6.38 20.34 24.74
C TRP A 1004 6.40 19.83 23.28
N PRO A 1005 6.70 20.67 22.27
CA PRO A 1005 6.50 20.33 20.84
C PRO A 1005 7.45 19.25 20.30
N LYS A 1006 8.63 19.05 20.91
CA LYS A 1006 9.56 17.96 20.58
C LYS A 1006 9.35 16.70 21.44
N SER A 1007 8.16 16.50 22.00
CA SER A 1007 7.82 15.34 22.84
C SER A 1007 6.85 14.37 22.15
N LEU A 1008 6.55 13.25 22.82
CA LEU A 1008 5.56 12.25 22.39
C LEU A 1008 4.18 12.86 22.09
N TRP A 1009 3.80 13.98 22.72
CA TRP A 1009 2.49 14.62 22.52
C TRP A 1009 2.24 15.13 21.09
N ARG A 1010 3.30 15.37 20.30
CA ARG A 1010 3.20 15.69 18.87
C ARG A 1010 2.65 14.52 18.03
N TYR A 1011 2.86 13.28 18.47
CA TYR A 1011 2.43 12.08 17.78
C TYR A 1011 1.04 11.58 18.20
N VAL A 1012 0.37 12.26 19.14
CA VAL A 1012 -0.93 11.82 19.68
C VAL A 1012 -2.07 12.40 18.85
N ASN A 1013 -2.73 11.55 18.07
CA ASN A 1013 -3.88 11.88 17.23
C ASN A 1013 -5.16 11.29 17.84
N THR A 1014 -5.86 12.12 18.62
CA THR A 1014 -7.09 11.74 19.32
C THR A 1014 -8.23 11.29 18.39
N PRO A 1015 -8.45 11.89 17.20
CA PRO A 1015 -9.33 11.31 16.18
C PRO A 1015 -9.00 9.88 15.76
N VAL A 1016 -7.72 9.52 15.61
CA VAL A 1016 -7.29 8.15 15.25
C VAL A 1016 -7.41 7.18 16.43
N ILE A 1017 -7.17 7.64 17.67
CA ILE A 1017 -7.40 6.84 18.89
C ILE A 1017 -8.86 6.38 18.97
N PHE A 1018 -9.83 7.25 18.65
CA PHE A 1018 -11.25 6.90 18.70
C PHE A 1018 -11.76 6.29 17.38
N GLY A 1019 -11.55 6.92 16.23
CA GLY A 1019 -12.12 6.48 14.97
C GLY A 1019 -11.38 5.33 14.26
N GLY A 1020 -10.10 5.08 14.60
CA GLY A 1020 -9.31 3.97 14.05
C GLY A 1020 -9.90 2.59 14.34
N PRO A 1021 -10.35 2.31 15.58
CA PRO A 1021 -11.17 1.13 15.92
C PRO A 1021 -12.54 1.00 15.22
N GLY A 1022 -12.90 1.88 14.27
CA GLY A 1022 -14.24 2.01 13.69
C GLY A 1022 -14.76 0.82 12.85
N LEU A 1023 -13.95 -0.22 12.62
CA LEU A 1023 -14.37 -1.47 11.95
C LEU A 1023 -14.70 -2.61 12.92
N LEU A 1024 -14.81 -2.34 14.22
CA LEU A 1024 -15.06 -3.33 15.27
C LEU A 1024 -16.48 -3.17 15.88
N PRO A 1025 -17.41 -4.13 15.70
CA PRO A 1025 -17.40 -5.28 14.78
C PRO A 1025 -17.57 -4.82 13.30
N PRO A 1026 -17.30 -5.68 12.28
CA PRO A 1026 -17.04 -7.12 12.33
C PRO A 1026 -15.60 -7.56 12.64
N ALA A 1027 -14.61 -6.67 12.53
CA ALA A 1027 -13.24 -7.00 12.95
C ALA A 1027 -13.18 -7.29 14.46
N SER A 1028 -12.23 -8.11 14.93
CA SER A 1028 -12.05 -8.35 16.37
C SER A 1028 -10.77 -7.75 16.94
N VAL A 1029 -10.71 -7.61 18.28
CA VAL A 1029 -9.52 -7.09 18.98
C VAL A 1029 -8.26 -7.88 18.58
N TYR A 1030 -8.38 -9.19 18.36
CA TYR A 1030 -7.32 -10.03 17.82
C TYR A 1030 -6.78 -9.54 16.46
N ASN A 1031 -7.64 -9.16 15.51
CA ASN A 1031 -7.20 -8.61 14.22
C ASN A 1031 -6.38 -7.34 14.41
N TYR A 1032 -6.87 -6.38 15.21
CA TYR A 1032 -6.16 -5.12 15.48
C TYR A 1032 -4.82 -5.35 16.16
N LEU A 1033 -4.76 -6.25 17.16
CA LEU A 1033 -3.52 -6.57 17.86
C LEU A 1033 -2.50 -7.27 16.94
N CYS A 1034 -2.94 -8.18 16.05
CA CYS A 1034 -2.09 -8.82 15.04
C CYS A 1034 -1.56 -7.80 14.00
N TRP A 1035 -2.44 -6.93 13.48
CA TRP A 1035 -2.08 -5.82 12.60
C TRP A 1035 -1.05 -4.89 13.24
N GLY A 1036 -1.30 -4.48 14.49
CA GLY A 1036 -0.41 -3.61 15.25
C GLY A 1036 0.95 -4.25 15.52
N LEU A 1037 1.00 -5.55 15.86
CA LEU A 1037 2.25 -6.28 16.08
C LEU A 1037 3.14 -6.28 14.82
N VAL A 1038 2.57 -6.61 13.65
CA VAL A 1038 3.30 -6.56 12.38
C VAL A 1038 3.72 -5.12 12.03
N GLY A 1039 2.84 -4.15 12.27
CA GLY A 1039 3.12 -2.72 12.09
C GLY A 1039 4.30 -2.21 12.92
N VAL A 1040 4.40 -2.62 14.19
CA VAL A 1040 5.53 -2.32 15.08
C VAL A 1040 6.82 -2.97 14.56
N VAL A 1041 6.77 -4.24 14.11
CA VAL A 1041 7.93 -4.93 13.54
C VAL A 1041 8.47 -4.19 12.30
N PHE A 1042 7.62 -3.84 11.34
CA PHE A 1042 8.07 -3.21 10.10
C PHE A 1042 8.40 -1.71 10.28
N ASN A 1043 7.48 -0.93 10.84
CA ASN A 1043 7.57 0.53 10.82
C ASN A 1043 8.32 1.13 12.02
N TYR A 1044 8.67 0.33 13.02
CA TYR A 1044 9.56 0.74 14.12
C TYR A 1044 10.87 -0.06 14.15
N HIS A 1045 10.83 -1.39 14.23
CA HIS A 1045 12.07 -2.18 14.35
C HIS A 1045 12.88 -2.26 13.06
N ILE A 1046 12.25 -2.65 11.93
CA ILE A 1046 12.94 -2.73 10.64
C ILE A 1046 13.29 -1.33 10.14
N ARG A 1047 12.34 -0.38 10.15
CA ARG A 1047 12.58 1.01 9.72
C ARG A 1047 13.76 1.70 10.42
N ARG A 1048 13.97 1.45 11.73
CA ARG A 1048 15.09 2.05 12.48
C ARG A 1048 16.43 1.31 12.33
N ARG A 1049 16.43 0.00 12.05
CA ARG A 1049 17.66 -0.81 11.96
C ARG A 1049 18.17 -1.01 10.53
N PHE A 1050 17.25 -1.00 9.56
CA PHE A 1050 17.51 -1.28 8.14
C PHE A 1050 16.76 -0.26 7.26
N THR A 1051 16.99 1.04 7.53
CA THR A 1051 16.27 2.16 6.91
C THR A 1051 16.27 2.11 5.39
N GLY A 1052 17.42 1.79 4.78
CA GLY A 1052 17.57 1.68 3.32
C GLY A 1052 16.78 0.50 2.74
N TRP A 1053 16.73 -0.63 3.44
CA TRP A 1053 15.85 -1.74 3.08
C TRP A 1053 14.37 -1.35 3.17
N TRP A 1054 13.96 -0.67 4.25
CA TRP A 1054 12.57 -0.25 4.44
C TRP A 1054 12.12 0.72 3.34
N LEU A 1055 12.89 1.79 3.09
CA LEU A 1055 12.60 2.78 2.05
C LEU A 1055 12.54 2.15 0.65
N GLN A 1056 13.43 1.21 0.33
CA GLN A 1056 13.48 0.58 -1.00
C GLN A 1056 12.38 -0.49 -1.22
N TYR A 1057 12.01 -1.26 -0.19
CA TYR A 1057 11.25 -2.50 -0.37
C TYR A 1057 9.94 -2.62 0.43
N ASN A 1058 9.72 -1.87 1.51
CA ASN A 1058 8.57 -2.08 2.41
C ASN A 1058 7.21 -2.08 1.68
N TYR A 1059 6.96 -1.06 0.86
CA TYR A 1059 5.73 -0.96 0.08
C TYR A 1059 5.59 -2.06 -0.99
N ILE A 1060 6.70 -2.59 -1.51
CA ILE A 1060 6.72 -3.69 -2.48
C ILE A 1060 6.42 -5.02 -1.79
N VAL A 1061 6.91 -5.22 -0.56
CA VAL A 1061 6.56 -6.38 0.28
C VAL A 1061 5.07 -6.38 0.57
N SER A 1062 4.49 -5.22 0.93
CA SER A 1062 3.04 -5.07 1.08
C SER A 1062 2.28 -5.49 -0.18
N ALA A 1063 2.57 -4.84 -1.32
CA ALA A 1063 1.89 -5.12 -2.57
C ALA A 1063 2.02 -6.58 -3.01
N ALA A 1064 3.17 -7.21 -2.76
CA ALA A 1064 3.40 -8.62 -3.09
C ALA A 1064 2.59 -9.58 -2.21
N LEU A 1065 2.49 -9.32 -0.91
CA LEU A 1065 1.66 -10.11 0.01
C LEU A 1065 0.17 -9.97 -0.34
N ASP A 1066 -0.29 -8.74 -0.60
CA ASP A 1066 -1.68 -8.44 -0.98
C ASP A 1066 -2.05 -9.11 -2.32
N CYS A 1067 -1.19 -9.00 -3.35
CA CYS A 1067 -1.41 -9.67 -4.64
C CYS A 1067 -1.37 -11.19 -4.52
N GLY A 1068 -0.38 -11.75 -3.82
CA GLY A 1068 -0.23 -13.20 -3.64
C GLY A 1068 -1.43 -13.80 -2.92
N LEU A 1069 -1.90 -13.14 -1.85
CA LEU A 1069 -3.11 -13.49 -1.13
C LEU A 1069 -4.31 -13.52 -2.08
N ILE A 1070 -4.67 -12.39 -2.70
CA ILE A 1070 -5.96 -12.27 -3.41
C ILE A 1070 -6.04 -13.22 -4.61
N ILE A 1071 -4.95 -13.45 -5.34
CA ILE A 1071 -4.92 -14.44 -6.44
C ILE A 1071 -5.17 -15.86 -5.90
N SER A 1072 -4.61 -16.19 -4.73
CA SER A 1072 -4.82 -17.48 -4.07
C SER A 1072 -6.26 -17.61 -3.54
N THR A 1073 -6.80 -16.57 -2.91
CA THR A 1073 -8.20 -16.50 -2.47
C THR A 1073 -9.18 -16.67 -3.63
N LEU A 1074 -9.00 -15.97 -4.75
CA LEU A 1074 -9.84 -16.09 -5.93
C LEU A 1074 -9.76 -17.49 -6.55
N LEU A 1075 -8.57 -18.09 -6.63
CA LEU A 1075 -8.40 -19.43 -7.18
C LEU A 1075 -9.09 -20.48 -6.28
N ILE A 1076 -8.80 -20.47 -4.97
CA ILE A 1076 -9.48 -21.33 -3.97
C ILE A 1076 -11.00 -21.12 -3.99
N PHE A 1077 -11.48 -19.87 -4.19
CA PHE A 1077 -12.90 -19.58 -4.36
C PHE A 1077 -13.47 -20.32 -5.57
N PHE A 1078 -12.93 -20.08 -6.77
CA PHE A 1078 -13.49 -20.63 -8.01
C PHE A 1078 -13.30 -22.15 -8.18
N THR A 1079 -12.26 -22.76 -7.59
CA THR A 1079 -11.96 -24.20 -7.79
C THR A 1079 -12.31 -25.11 -6.62
N LEU A 1080 -12.69 -24.57 -5.45
CA LEU A 1080 -13.03 -25.36 -4.26
C LEU A 1080 -14.35 -24.91 -3.61
N TYR A 1081 -14.51 -23.61 -3.31
CA TYR A 1081 -15.73 -23.09 -2.68
C TYR A 1081 -16.93 -22.95 -3.63
N MET A 1082 -16.71 -22.79 -4.94
CA MET A 1082 -17.77 -22.66 -5.94
C MET A 1082 -18.16 -24.01 -6.58
N THR A 1083 -17.31 -25.02 -6.44
CA THR A 1083 -17.52 -26.42 -6.83
C THR A 1083 -17.95 -27.31 -5.66
N GLU A 1084 -18.22 -26.71 -4.50
CA GLU A 1084 -18.72 -27.35 -3.27
C GLU A 1084 -17.88 -28.57 -2.81
N VAL A 1085 -16.56 -28.51 -3.05
CA VAL A 1085 -15.63 -29.58 -2.63
C VAL A 1085 -15.65 -29.69 -1.11
N PRO A 1086 -15.89 -30.88 -0.53
CA PRO A 1086 -15.93 -31.04 0.91
C PRO A 1086 -14.58 -30.68 1.52
N GLN A 1087 -14.60 -29.86 2.57
CA GLN A 1087 -13.40 -29.41 3.27
C GLN A 1087 -12.69 -30.60 3.92
N LEU A 1088 -11.36 -30.56 3.97
CA LEU A 1088 -10.56 -31.66 4.52
C LEU A 1088 -10.93 -31.88 5.99
N ASN A 1089 -11.55 -33.01 6.30
CA ASN A 1089 -11.94 -33.37 7.66
C ASN A 1089 -10.73 -33.89 8.45
N TRP A 1090 -10.20 -33.03 9.31
CA TRP A 1090 -9.16 -33.37 10.28
C TRP A 1090 -9.11 -32.30 11.40
N TRP A 1091 -8.30 -32.56 12.42
CA TRP A 1091 -8.24 -31.72 13.64
C TRP A 1091 -7.95 -30.23 13.36
N GLY A 1092 -7.08 -29.87 12.41
CA GLY A 1092 -6.75 -28.48 12.12
C GLY A 1092 -7.91 -27.64 11.56
N ASN A 1093 -8.95 -28.30 11.03
CA ASN A 1093 -10.17 -27.68 10.52
C ASN A 1093 -11.39 -27.90 11.43
N GLU A 1094 -11.55 -29.07 12.05
CA GLU A 1094 -12.69 -29.35 12.96
C GLU A 1094 -12.40 -29.09 14.44
N GLY A 1095 -11.21 -29.47 14.93
CA GLY A 1095 -10.87 -29.40 16.36
C GLY A 1095 -10.62 -27.98 16.84
N THR A 1096 -10.14 -27.13 15.94
CA THR A 1096 -9.79 -25.72 16.20
C THR A 1096 -11.03 -24.83 16.34
N ILE A 1097 -12.12 -25.17 15.66
CA ILE A 1097 -13.43 -24.48 15.76
C ILE A 1097 -14.34 -25.05 16.85
N ARG A 1098 -14.01 -26.20 17.47
CA ARG A 1098 -14.75 -26.80 18.59
C ARG A 1098 -14.36 -26.16 19.93
N THR A 1099 -14.55 -24.85 20.04
CA THR A 1099 -14.31 -24.05 21.26
C THR A 1099 -15.52 -23.16 21.56
N LEU A 1100 -15.71 -22.80 22.84
CA LEU A 1100 -16.79 -21.88 23.25
C LEU A 1100 -16.64 -20.47 22.64
N ASP A 1101 -15.45 -20.10 22.17
CA ASP A 1101 -15.22 -18.85 21.44
C ASP A 1101 -15.85 -18.88 20.03
N PHE A 1102 -15.56 -19.92 19.25
CA PHE A 1102 -16.10 -20.05 17.90
C PHE A 1102 -17.63 -20.24 17.89
N SER A 1103 -18.19 -20.98 18.85
CA SER A 1103 -19.65 -21.12 18.97
C SER A 1103 -20.35 -19.94 19.65
N HIS A 1104 -19.59 -18.93 20.11
CA HIS A 1104 -20.07 -17.76 20.88
C HIS A 1104 -20.75 -18.12 22.24
N ASP A 1105 -20.70 -19.38 22.67
CA ASP A 1105 -21.24 -19.90 23.94
C ASP A 1105 -20.41 -19.51 25.18
N ALA A 1106 -19.36 -18.70 25.03
CA ALA A 1106 -18.48 -18.24 26.11
C ALA A 1106 -19.17 -17.22 27.06
N VAL A 1107 -20.41 -17.48 27.51
CA VAL A 1107 -21.21 -16.65 28.42
C VAL A 1107 -21.22 -17.19 29.85
N ASN A 1108 -21.41 -16.33 30.85
CA ASN A 1108 -21.34 -16.72 32.27
C ASN A 1108 -22.61 -17.42 32.77
N THR A 1109 -23.75 -17.22 32.09
CA THR A 1109 -25.02 -17.89 32.42
C THR A 1109 -25.85 -18.10 31.15
N THR A 1110 -26.00 -19.35 30.71
CA THR A 1110 -26.98 -19.70 29.67
C THR A 1110 -28.40 -19.67 30.27
N ALA A 1111 -29.35 -19.08 29.54
CA ALA A 1111 -30.73 -18.83 29.99
C ALA A 1111 -31.62 -20.09 29.98
N LYS A 1112 -31.16 -21.20 30.57
CA LYS A 1112 -31.98 -22.43 30.68
C LYS A 1112 -33.18 -22.21 31.60
N MET A 1113 -34.33 -21.94 30.99
CA MET A 1113 -35.64 -21.88 31.64
C MET A 1113 -35.96 -23.19 32.36
N THR A 1114 -35.74 -23.20 33.67
CA THR A 1114 -36.46 -24.07 34.59
C THR A 1114 -37.73 -23.34 35.03
N LYS A 1115 -38.82 -24.08 35.32
CA LYS A 1115 -40.16 -23.51 35.60
C LYS A 1115 -40.29 -22.88 37.01
N GLY A 1116 -39.35 -22.02 37.38
CA GLY A 1116 -39.35 -21.27 38.63
C GLY A 1116 -38.31 -20.14 38.62
N THR A 1117 -38.60 -19.04 39.31
CA THR A 1117 -37.70 -17.88 39.42
C THR A 1117 -36.33 -18.29 39.98
N SER A 1118 -35.29 -18.18 39.15
CA SER A 1118 -33.90 -18.40 39.57
C SER A 1118 -33.47 -17.30 40.55
N SER A 1119 -33.05 -17.68 41.76
CA SER A 1119 -32.61 -16.73 42.77
C SER A 1119 -31.23 -16.17 42.41
N PHE A 1120 -31.16 -14.87 42.10
CA PHE A 1120 -29.92 -14.17 41.75
C PHE A 1120 -28.84 -14.26 42.84
N GLY A 1121 -27.58 -14.47 42.39
CA GLY A 1121 -26.38 -14.09 43.12
C GLY A 1121 -25.69 -15.15 43.99
N LYS A 1122 -24.71 -15.87 43.42
CA LYS A 1122 -23.68 -16.60 44.19
C LYS A 1122 -22.66 -15.63 44.86
N ARG A 1123 -23.09 -14.78 45.79
CA ARG A 1123 -22.15 -14.06 46.69
C ARG A 1123 -21.57 -15.04 47.71
N HIS A 1124 -20.55 -15.80 47.31
CA HIS A 1124 -20.13 -17.01 48.02
C HIS A 1124 -19.27 -16.80 49.28
N ASN A 1125 -19.25 -15.59 49.84
CA ASN A 1125 -18.69 -15.32 51.17
C ASN A 1125 -19.63 -15.88 52.24
N LYS A 1126 -19.31 -17.08 52.77
CA LYS A 1126 -20.05 -17.71 53.87
C LYS A 1126 -19.92 -16.88 55.15
N THR A 1127 -20.87 -15.97 55.38
CA THR A 1127 -20.92 -15.12 56.58
C THR A 1127 -21.01 -15.92 57.89
N HIS A 1128 -21.45 -17.17 57.84
CA HIS A 1128 -21.60 -18.05 59.01
C HIS A 1128 -20.85 -19.38 58.86
N THR A 1129 -20.19 -19.81 59.94
CA THR A 1129 -19.50 -21.11 60.08
C THR A 1129 -20.10 -21.95 61.22
N LEU A 1130 -19.56 -23.15 61.47
CA LEU A 1130 -19.98 -24.00 62.60
C LEU A 1130 -19.71 -23.33 63.94
N CYS A 1131 -20.73 -23.25 64.80
CA CYS A 1131 -20.56 -22.82 66.18
C CYS A 1131 -20.05 -23.96 67.06
N ARG A 1132 -18.87 -23.79 67.67
CA ARG A 1132 -18.25 -24.76 68.59
C ARG A 1132 -19.17 -25.20 69.75
N ARG A 1133 -20.10 -24.36 70.20
CA ARG A 1133 -21.04 -24.69 71.31
C ARG A 1133 -22.27 -25.48 70.88
N CYS A 1134 -22.73 -25.38 69.62
CA CYS A 1134 -24.03 -25.95 69.23
C CYS A 1134 -24.06 -26.66 67.87
N GLY A 1135 -22.92 -26.93 67.24
CA GLY A 1135 -22.78 -27.73 65.99
C GLY A 1135 -23.38 -27.11 64.72
N ARG A 1136 -24.24 -26.10 64.83
CA ARG A 1136 -24.96 -25.46 63.72
C ARG A 1136 -24.07 -24.47 62.96
N ARG A 1137 -24.24 -24.39 61.64
CA ARG A 1137 -23.62 -23.36 60.76
C ARG A 1137 -24.28 -21.99 60.96
N SER A 1138 -24.04 -21.40 62.13
CA SER A 1138 -24.71 -20.17 62.59
C SER A 1138 -23.79 -19.23 63.38
N LEU A 1139 -22.49 -19.47 63.43
CA LEU A 1139 -21.48 -18.56 64.02
C LEU A 1139 -21.05 -17.52 62.98
N HIS A 1140 -21.44 -16.26 63.13
CA HIS A 1140 -21.13 -15.20 62.17
C HIS A 1140 -19.64 -14.82 62.24
N ILE A 1141 -18.89 -15.01 61.15
CA ILE A 1141 -17.41 -14.96 61.18
C ILE A 1141 -16.89 -13.61 61.68
N GLN A 1142 -17.30 -12.49 61.07
CA GLN A 1142 -16.86 -11.14 61.46
C GLN A 1142 -17.35 -10.65 62.84
N LYS A 1143 -18.41 -11.26 63.39
CA LYS A 1143 -19.03 -10.80 64.66
C LYS A 1143 -18.71 -11.71 65.83
N HIS A 1144 -18.11 -12.87 65.55
CA HIS A 1144 -17.89 -13.99 66.47
C HIS A 1144 -19.13 -14.47 67.26
N GLU A 1145 -20.34 -13.97 66.94
CA GLU A 1145 -21.59 -14.32 67.62
C GLU A 1145 -22.37 -15.42 66.87
N CYS A 1146 -22.97 -16.35 67.61
CA CYS A 1146 -23.82 -17.40 67.05
C CYS A 1146 -25.29 -17.05 67.12
N SER A 1147 -25.91 -16.81 65.96
CA SER A 1147 -27.33 -16.45 65.86
C SER A 1147 -28.29 -17.50 66.44
N SER A 1148 -27.92 -18.80 66.42
CA SER A 1148 -28.75 -19.87 66.96
C SER A 1148 -28.62 -20.12 68.47
N CYS A 1149 -27.56 -19.67 69.14
CA CYS A 1149 -27.31 -20.02 70.55
C CYS A 1149 -26.70 -18.92 71.43
N GLY A 1150 -26.32 -17.77 70.87
CA GLY A 1150 -25.77 -16.63 71.60
C GLY A 1150 -24.30 -16.75 72.02
N PHE A 1151 -23.57 -17.83 71.66
CA PHE A 1151 -22.11 -17.87 71.83
C PHE A 1151 -21.48 -16.59 71.25
N PRO A 1152 -20.55 -15.90 71.94
CA PRO A 1152 -19.85 -16.33 73.15
C PRO A 1152 -20.63 -16.13 74.47
N SER A 1153 -21.71 -15.34 74.51
CA SER A 1153 -22.48 -15.02 75.72
C SER A 1153 -22.79 -16.24 76.59
N ALA A 1154 -22.68 -16.11 77.91
CA ALA A 1154 -22.75 -17.23 78.85
C ALA A 1154 -24.12 -17.95 78.84
N LYS A 1155 -25.22 -17.25 78.55
CA LYS A 1155 -26.57 -17.83 78.53
C LYS A 1155 -26.96 -18.25 77.10
N ILE A 1156 -27.39 -19.50 76.94
CA ILE A 1156 -27.84 -20.02 75.63
C ILE A 1156 -29.14 -19.32 75.20
N ARG A 1157 -29.12 -18.71 74.01
CA ARG A 1157 -30.24 -17.98 73.41
C ARG A 1157 -31.39 -18.95 73.06
N LYS A 1158 -32.40 -19.04 73.93
CA LYS A 1158 -33.65 -19.78 73.68
C LYS A 1158 -34.66 -18.88 72.95
N PHE A 1159 -34.97 -19.17 71.68
CA PHE A 1159 -36.08 -18.53 70.98
C PHE A 1159 -37.40 -19.23 71.32
N ASN A 1160 -38.30 -18.55 72.05
CA ASN A 1160 -39.60 -19.13 72.44
C ASN A 1160 -40.62 -19.04 71.29
N TRP A 1161 -40.41 -19.82 70.23
CA TRP A 1161 -41.28 -19.86 69.04
C TRP A 1161 -42.70 -20.39 69.32
N GLY A 1162 -42.95 -20.99 70.50
CA GLY A 1162 -44.21 -21.63 70.85
C GLY A 1162 -45.44 -20.73 70.72
N GLU A 1163 -45.36 -19.48 71.16
CA GLU A 1163 -46.47 -18.54 71.02
C GLU A 1163 -46.68 -18.05 69.57
N LYS A 1164 -45.59 -17.63 68.90
CA LYS A 1164 -45.68 -17.04 67.56
C LYS A 1164 -46.09 -18.06 66.50
N ALA A 1165 -45.95 -19.36 66.80
CA ALA A 1165 -46.53 -20.47 66.06
C ALA A 1165 -48.00 -20.75 66.45
N LYS A 1166 -48.35 -20.84 67.74
CA LYS A 1166 -49.75 -21.05 68.20
C LYS A 1166 -50.70 -19.99 67.65
N ARG A 1167 -50.32 -18.70 67.67
CA ARG A 1167 -51.09 -17.57 67.12
C ARG A 1167 -51.30 -17.60 65.58
N ARG A 1168 -50.81 -18.62 64.86
CA ARG A 1168 -51.03 -18.81 63.41
C ARG A 1168 -52.11 -19.85 63.04
N LYS A 1169 -52.64 -20.59 64.01
CA LYS A 1169 -53.75 -21.56 63.80
C LYS A 1169 -55.13 -21.07 64.23
N THR A 1170 -55.25 -19.82 64.70
CA THR A 1170 -56.52 -19.14 65.00
C THR A 1170 -56.70 -17.91 64.12
N THR A 1171 -57.95 -17.48 63.94
CA THR A 1171 -58.39 -16.43 62.99
C THR A 1171 -58.04 -15.01 63.47
N GLY A 1172 -56.75 -14.67 63.43
CA GLY A 1172 -56.24 -13.34 63.81
C GLY A 1172 -56.71 -12.20 62.89
N THR A 1173 -57.09 -11.07 63.51
CA THR A 1173 -57.71 -9.88 62.89
C THR A 1173 -56.94 -9.26 61.71
N GLY A 1174 -55.63 -9.52 61.59
CA GLY A 1174 -54.80 -9.01 60.48
C GLY A 1174 -55.29 -9.44 59.09
N ARG A 1175 -55.93 -10.62 58.96
CA ARG A 1175 -56.46 -11.11 57.66
C ARG A 1175 -57.74 -10.41 57.20
N MET A 1176 -58.44 -9.67 58.07
CA MET A 1176 -59.65 -8.92 57.68
C MET A 1176 -59.36 -7.49 57.18
N ARG A 1177 -58.10 -7.09 56.99
CA ARG A 1177 -57.77 -5.68 56.66
C ARG A 1177 -58.47 -5.20 55.37
N HIS A 1178 -58.69 -6.05 54.36
CA HIS A 1178 -59.41 -5.64 53.15
C HIS A 1178 -60.91 -5.37 53.41
N LEU A 1179 -61.55 -6.09 54.34
CA LEU A 1179 -62.98 -5.92 54.63
C LEU A 1179 -63.28 -4.54 55.25
N LYS A 1180 -62.29 -3.92 55.91
CA LYS A 1180 -62.43 -2.59 56.54
C LYS A 1180 -62.71 -1.46 55.53
N ASP A 1181 -62.34 -1.65 54.27
CA ASP A 1181 -62.58 -0.70 53.17
C ASP A 1181 -63.71 -1.10 52.21
N VAL A 1182 -64.17 -2.36 52.24
CA VAL A 1182 -65.24 -2.85 51.35
C VAL A 1182 -66.55 -2.12 51.60
N SER A 1183 -66.98 -1.97 52.86
CA SER A 1183 -68.22 -1.26 53.20
C SER A 1183 -68.16 0.24 52.89
N ARG A 1184 -66.96 0.84 52.90
CA ARG A 1184 -66.72 2.22 52.43
C ARG A 1184 -66.82 2.34 50.92
N ARG A 1185 -66.21 1.41 50.17
CA ARG A 1185 -66.30 1.37 48.70
C ARG A 1185 -67.73 1.08 48.21
N PHE A 1186 -68.44 0.19 48.88
CA PHE A 1186 -69.85 -0.13 48.57
C PHE A 1186 -70.76 1.10 48.73
N LYS A 1187 -70.60 1.88 49.81
CA LYS A 1187 -71.34 3.14 50.02
C LYS A 1187 -71.00 4.25 49.02
N ASN A 1188 -69.82 4.19 48.39
CA ASN A 1188 -69.39 5.14 47.34
C ASN A 1188 -69.57 4.58 45.91
N GLY A 1189 -70.38 3.51 45.72
CA GLY A 1189 -70.64 2.94 44.39
C GLY A 1189 -69.38 2.44 43.65
N PHE A 1190 -68.32 2.10 44.39
CA PHE A 1190 -67.00 1.69 43.88
C PHE A 1190 -66.27 2.70 42.96
N GLN A 1191 -66.70 3.97 42.92
CA GLN A 1191 -66.02 5.03 42.18
C GLN A 1191 -64.70 5.44 42.87
N ASN A 1192 -63.67 5.77 42.09
CA ASN A 1192 -62.36 6.20 42.58
C ASN A 1192 -62.16 7.71 42.35
N GLY A 1193 -62.24 8.50 43.43
CA GLY A 1193 -62.07 9.95 43.45
C GLY A 1193 -62.53 10.54 44.78
N GLU A 1194 -62.26 11.82 45.05
CA GLU A 1194 -62.85 12.49 46.22
C GLU A 1194 -64.31 12.90 45.95
N PRO A 1195 -65.21 12.81 46.96
CA PRO A 1195 -66.59 13.24 46.82
C PRO A 1195 -66.67 14.77 46.74
N LYS A 1196 -67.61 15.26 45.92
CA LYS A 1196 -67.70 16.63 45.35
C LYS A 1196 -67.92 17.80 46.35
N ASN A 1197 -67.73 17.60 47.66
CA ASN A 1197 -67.99 18.58 48.73
C ASN A 1197 -67.03 18.45 49.95
N ALA A 1198 -65.86 17.81 49.81
CA ALA A 1198 -64.88 17.70 50.91
C ALA A 1198 -64.26 19.08 51.26
N ARG A 1199 -64.28 19.48 52.53
CA ARG A 1199 -63.62 20.72 53.00
C ARG A 1199 -62.12 20.50 53.21
N HIS A 1200 -61.30 21.35 52.61
CA HIS A 1200 -59.86 21.41 52.89
C HIS A 1200 -59.57 21.87 54.31
N ASN A 1201 -58.47 21.34 54.88
CA ASN A 1201 -57.71 21.99 55.95
C ASN A 1201 -56.24 22.10 55.48
N THR A 1202 -55.74 23.33 55.40
CA THR A 1202 -54.39 23.64 54.90
C THR A 1202 -53.38 23.62 56.05
N ILE A 1203 -52.27 22.88 55.91
CA ILE A 1203 -51.09 23.01 56.78
C ILE A 1203 -49.86 23.12 55.89
N MET A 1204 -48.98 24.09 56.18
CA MET A 1204 -47.82 24.43 55.36
C MET A 1204 -46.64 23.47 55.53
N ALA A 1205 -45.77 23.43 54.52
CA ALA A 1205 -44.52 22.68 54.54
C ALA A 1205 -43.47 23.31 55.49
N LYS A 1206 -42.50 22.49 55.93
CA LYS A 1206 -41.20 22.96 56.41
C LYS A 1206 -40.09 21.97 56.07
N THR A 1207 -38.90 22.51 55.82
CA THR A 1207 -37.72 21.81 55.29
C THR A 1207 -36.76 21.34 56.39
N ASN A 1208 -36.16 20.16 56.22
CA ASN A 1208 -34.70 19.91 56.30
C ASN A 1208 -34.43 18.55 55.59
N LYS A 1209 -33.33 18.26 54.90
CA LYS A 1209 -31.89 18.60 54.98
C LYS A 1209 -31.06 17.58 55.79
N ASP A 1210 -29.87 17.29 55.23
CA ASP A 1210 -28.71 16.53 55.75
C ASP A 1210 -28.72 14.99 55.60
N ASN A 1211 -27.54 14.48 55.15
CA ASN A 1211 -27.16 13.10 54.75
C ASN A 1211 -27.84 12.50 53.51
#